data_AF-A0A0G4GHG4-F1
#
_entry.id   AF-A0A0G4GHG4-F1
#
_cell.length_a   1.000
_cell.length_b   1.000
_cell.length_c   1.000
_cell.angle_alpha   90.00
_cell.angle_beta   90.00
_cell.angle_gamma   90.00
#
_symmetry.space_group_name_H-M   'P 1'
#
loop_
_entity.id
_entity.type
_entity.pdbx_description
1 polymer ?
#
loop_
_entity_poly.entity_id
_entity_poly.type
_entity_poly.pdbx_seq_one_letter_code
_entity_poly.pdbx_strand_id
1 'polypeptide(L)'
;MNANPQEKSGAATLHQVEIFQSKPFAKGTLSLLPGRHGKSTKVVVGDDVGNVVCFGFRKGVPEVDWKMNIGRGITALPVCVQGGGELVVVASRQSIFGFSRKGKQLFHVQANMTEYVYHLCVDGQRLWAGGETVVSICSVVDSGKTTQEGFIVCRDRILGMTLARMQSAGVLCCLVASQDGSLRVYHGDKMLHEFPTGSPCTAVAAQTQPQKLPSGSAGSVNVDLRLAFGTRGGTVGTVVGFANMLMQGDPVCSEGGDLEGDLGAVSCLRFGDVNGDGVDELLVCREQGSVEVWSLLEDGGGRGGLLGRTSVRESIRGCELGRLGSGGEADRQFADIVVSTFSGRVLIVTADPQGADSTGALLTGDFDLQTRIGRELSEKARHARVAAIQREVEGLRTELQEARERAAASQGGPEARTLSGAFVLPLAADSKVTCSLDPLTGGEEGGGSVSVWELVVSAVEPLEEVVAVLEPGGAEVVSAFGFSRLLADGTIGEGGGEDVGGGQKLVRIREAVGGRSGSPSESFQVSVDSGPEGLTRCVVRLSPFEGTGGALRVFGTPLEGPLFCSATAFWVPSLSSYRNVQGRGLEKRSVSEGGSSSLVVEGAFSVVNLFAWVRRCLHGLPERQTGDDEGATQSFLFWSALSGTLLSIICSEGQVTAKSDDIHALSILEDEIVGGATSAKRRATSRMSVNKDSVWSVLQRLDGRLAEAGASSALGSNGNSNDVGASSSSNPSEREEGGFSDLLVDFPEDVRSGGAGEILREALLRDADAVSFISPEVLRAAKQSDGVSKDRTRPVWQSGKEIVRRKMASILESLATQKGLGGLRGSRRRESLEAVLTGRECRLEDLASLFKLQAS
;
A
#
# COMPACT_ATOMS: atom_id res chain seq x y z
N MET A 1 -18.85 -41.90 -20.29
CA MET A 1 -19.78 -40.78 -20.51
C MET A 1 -18.95 -39.52 -20.50
N ASN A 2 -18.77 -38.89 -21.66
CA ASN A 2 -17.98 -37.68 -21.85
C ASN A 2 -18.65 -36.52 -21.11
N ALA A 3 -18.04 -36.05 -20.03
CA ALA A 3 -18.39 -34.77 -19.43
C ALA A 3 -17.57 -33.68 -20.14
N ASN A 4 -18.29 -32.70 -20.66
CA ASN A 4 -17.79 -31.54 -21.39
C ASN A 4 -16.90 -30.68 -20.45
N PRO A 5 -15.65 -30.32 -20.79
CA PRO A 5 -14.77 -29.58 -19.88
C PRO A 5 -15.08 -28.07 -19.75
N GLN A 6 -16.06 -27.54 -20.48
CA GLN A 6 -16.24 -26.09 -20.64
C GLN A 6 -17.27 -25.42 -19.69
N GLU A 7 -17.75 -26.09 -18.64
CA GLU A 7 -18.89 -25.56 -17.85
C GLU A 7 -18.69 -25.47 -16.33
N LYS A 8 -17.46 -25.27 -15.85
CA LYS A 8 -17.19 -24.94 -14.43
C LYS A 8 -16.25 -23.75 -14.25
N SER A 9 -16.61 -22.57 -14.77
CA SER A 9 -16.01 -21.30 -14.32
C SER A 9 -16.73 -20.75 -13.08
N GLY A 10 -16.99 -21.63 -12.09
CA GLY A 10 -17.49 -21.19 -10.79
C GLY A 10 -16.30 -20.76 -9.93
N ALA A 11 -16.37 -19.59 -9.30
CA ALA A 11 -15.36 -19.15 -8.35
C ALA A 11 -15.12 -20.24 -7.29
N ALA A 12 -13.87 -20.67 -7.10
CA ALA A 12 -13.50 -21.66 -6.12
C ALA A 12 -13.68 -21.07 -4.71
N THR A 13 -14.51 -21.71 -3.89
CA THR A 13 -14.67 -21.34 -2.48
C THR A 13 -13.40 -21.75 -1.72
N LEU A 14 -12.74 -20.78 -1.09
CA LEU A 14 -11.55 -21.01 -0.29
C LEU A 14 -11.92 -21.13 1.19
N HIS A 15 -11.60 -22.27 1.80
CA HIS A 15 -11.83 -22.55 3.22
C HIS A 15 -10.59 -22.25 4.06
N GLN A 16 -10.77 -21.70 5.26
CA GLN A 16 -9.66 -21.32 6.15
C GLN A 16 -9.72 -22.00 7.52
N VAL A 17 -8.56 -22.45 8.02
CA VAL A 17 -8.41 -23.05 9.36
C VAL A 17 -7.12 -22.53 10.01
N GLU A 18 -7.25 -21.98 11.22
CA GLU A 18 -6.08 -21.60 12.03
C GLU A 18 -5.49 -22.83 12.74
N ILE A 19 -4.18 -23.02 12.56
CA ILE A 19 -3.47 -24.24 12.98
C ILE A 19 -2.38 -23.98 14.02
N PHE A 20 -1.83 -22.77 14.11
CA PHE A 20 -0.76 -22.45 15.03
C PHE A 20 -0.73 -20.96 15.36
N GLN A 21 -0.36 -20.62 16.59
CA GLN A 21 -0.18 -19.25 17.07
C GLN A 21 1.20 -19.10 17.72
N SER A 22 1.93 -18.06 17.33
CA SER A 22 3.22 -17.67 17.92
C SER A 22 3.23 -16.19 18.33
N LYS A 23 4.40 -15.70 18.72
CA LYS A 23 4.71 -14.27 18.72
C LYS A 23 4.79 -13.73 17.28
N PRO A 24 4.78 -12.40 17.09
CA PRO A 24 4.68 -11.79 15.77
C PRO A 24 5.73 -12.26 14.78
N PHE A 25 5.33 -12.39 13.51
CA PHE A 25 6.21 -12.82 12.43
C PHE A 25 6.73 -11.63 11.62
N ALA A 26 8.00 -11.71 11.20
CA ALA A 26 8.54 -10.85 10.15
C ALA A 26 8.15 -11.40 8.77
N LYS A 27 8.33 -10.60 7.70
CA LYS A 27 8.14 -11.11 6.33
C LYS A 27 9.18 -12.19 6.02
N GLY A 28 8.79 -13.22 5.27
CA GLY A 28 9.73 -14.28 4.84
C GLY A 28 10.20 -15.22 5.95
N THR A 29 9.46 -15.33 7.07
CA THR A 29 9.78 -16.25 8.18
C THR A 29 8.87 -17.49 8.24
N LEU A 30 8.19 -17.81 7.14
CA LEU A 30 7.42 -19.04 6.92
C LEU A 30 8.06 -19.82 5.77
N SER A 31 8.30 -21.11 5.96
CA SER A 31 8.73 -22.04 4.91
C SER A 31 8.14 -23.43 5.13
N LEU A 32 8.12 -24.23 4.06
CA LEU A 32 7.67 -25.62 4.09
C LEU A 32 8.83 -26.59 3.83
N LEU A 33 8.87 -27.68 4.61
CA LEU A 33 9.76 -28.82 4.37
C LEU A 33 8.99 -29.90 3.61
N PRO A 34 9.45 -30.32 2.42
CA PRO A 34 8.70 -31.24 1.56
C PRO A 34 8.49 -32.62 2.21
N GLY A 35 7.43 -33.31 1.78
CA GLY A 35 7.14 -34.68 2.19
C GLY A 35 8.27 -35.66 1.84
N ARG A 36 8.41 -36.75 2.60
CA ARG A 36 9.29 -37.88 2.26
C ARG A 36 8.57 -39.20 2.44
N HIS A 37 8.69 -40.10 1.46
CA HIS A 37 8.15 -41.46 1.52
C HIS A 37 6.66 -41.51 1.91
N GLY A 38 5.83 -40.67 1.28
CA GLY A 38 4.39 -40.61 1.60
C GLY A 38 4.07 -39.96 2.95
N LYS A 39 5.01 -39.22 3.57
CA LYS A 39 4.73 -38.34 4.72
C LYS A 39 4.41 -36.95 4.26
N SER A 40 3.56 -36.25 5.00
CA SER A 40 3.17 -34.88 4.70
C SER A 40 4.29 -33.86 4.88
N THR A 41 4.06 -32.74 4.21
CA THR A 41 4.84 -31.51 4.33
C THR A 41 4.79 -31.00 5.77
N LYS A 42 5.93 -30.48 6.25
CA LYS A 42 6.02 -29.85 7.58
C LYS A 42 6.12 -28.34 7.43
N VAL A 43 5.60 -27.64 8.42
CA VAL A 43 5.61 -26.17 8.48
C VAL A 43 6.73 -25.73 9.40
N VAL A 44 7.50 -24.72 8.97
CA VAL A 44 8.54 -24.09 9.78
C VAL A 44 8.28 -22.59 9.85
N VAL A 45 8.24 -22.05 11.08
CA VAL A 45 8.01 -20.63 11.34
C VAL A 45 9.04 -20.05 12.30
N GLY A 46 9.35 -18.76 12.12
CA GLY A 46 10.27 -18.00 12.97
C GLY A 46 9.64 -16.70 13.47
N ASP A 47 9.66 -16.46 14.78
CA ASP A 47 9.08 -15.26 15.41
C ASP A 47 10.10 -14.16 15.74
N ASP A 48 9.61 -12.99 16.13
CA ASP A 48 10.42 -11.81 16.46
C ASP A 48 11.13 -11.87 17.83
N VAL A 49 10.88 -12.91 18.63
CA VAL A 49 11.60 -13.21 19.86
C VAL A 49 12.74 -14.22 19.61
N GLY A 50 12.78 -14.81 18.41
CA GLY A 50 13.83 -15.73 17.98
C GLY A 50 13.50 -17.19 18.17
N ASN A 51 12.24 -17.56 18.37
CA ASN A 51 11.83 -18.94 18.32
C ASN A 51 11.72 -19.41 16.86
N VAL A 52 12.27 -20.58 16.58
CA VAL A 52 12.10 -21.33 15.34
C VAL A 52 11.36 -22.61 15.69
N VAL A 53 10.18 -22.79 15.12
CA VAL A 53 9.30 -23.94 15.39
C VAL A 53 9.06 -24.70 14.10
N CYS A 54 9.31 -26.00 14.14
CA CYS A 54 8.91 -26.93 13.08
C CYS A 54 7.82 -27.84 13.61
N PHE A 55 6.71 -27.94 12.90
CA PHE A 55 5.59 -28.79 13.26
C PHE A 55 5.01 -29.49 12.02
N GLY A 56 4.37 -30.62 12.25
CA GLY A 56 3.72 -31.40 11.20
C GLY A 56 2.36 -31.90 11.68
N PHE A 57 1.62 -32.54 10.79
CA PHE A 57 0.28 -33.05 11.12
C PHE A 57 0.34 -34.53 11.49
N ARG A 58 -0.21 -34.88 12.66
CA ARG A 58 -0.44 -36.27 13.06
C ARG A 58 -1.91 -36.43 13.44
N LYS A 59 -2.62 -37.34 12.75
CA LYS A 59 -4.07 -37.57 12.95
C LYS A 59 -4.89 -36.27 12.93
N GLY A 60 -4.52 -35.37 12.04
CA GLY A 60 -5.19 -34.09 11.84
C GLY A 60 -4.92 -32.98 12.86
N VAL A 61 -4.05 -33.21 13.82
CA VAL A 61 -3.64 -32.18 14.79
C VAL A 61 -2.21 -31.73 14.47
N PRO A 62 -1.93 -30.41 14.49
CA PRO A 62 -0.57 -29.91 14.37
C PRO A 62 0.22 -30.26 15.64
N GLU A 63 1.34 -30.96 15.47
CA GLU A 63 2.23 -31.37 16.55
C GLU A 63 3.63 -30.81 16.31
N VAL A 64 4.17 -30.13 17.32
CA VAL A 64 5.53 -29.57 17.28
C VAL A 64 6.53 -30.71 17.30
N ASP A 65 7.34 -30.80 16.24
CA ASP A 65 8.41 -31.78 16.16
C ASP A 65 9.67 -31.29 16.88
N TRP A 66 9.99 -30.00 16.74
CA TRP A 66 11.07 -29.35 17.48
C TRP A 66 10.88 -27.83 17.54
N LYS A 67 11.46 -27.23 18.58
CA LYS A 67 11.52 -25.79 18.82
C LYS A 67 12.93 -25.41 19.26
N MET A 68 13.46 -24.33 18.70
CA MET A 68 14.75 -23.75 19.07
C MET A 68 14.56 -22.26 19.36
N ASN A 69 15.31 -21.70 20.29
CA ASN A 69 15.36 -20.26 20.52
C ASN A 69 16.78 -19.75 20.30
N ILE A 70 16.95 -18.81 19.36
CA ILE A 70 18.25 -18.20 19.04
C ILE A 70 18.42 -16.80 19.68
N GLY A 71 17.48 -16.40 20.55
CA GLY A 71 17.54 -15.22 21.43
C GLY A 71 17.23 -13.88 20.78
N ARG A 72 17.10 -13.82 19.45
CA ARG A 72 16.86 -12.60 18.68
C ARG A 72 15.88 -12.88 17.55
N GLY A 73 15.05 -11.90 17.23
CA GLY A 73 14.01 -12.03 16.21
C GLY A 73 14.51 -12.55 14.87
N ILE A 74 13.74 -13.48 14.30
CA ILE A 74 14.00 -14.07 12.99
C ILE A 74 13.63 -13.06 11.91
N THR A 75 14.52 -12.85 10.96
CA THR A 75 14.33 -11.90 9.85
C THR A 75 14.13 -12.57 8.50
N ALA A 76 14.70 -13.77 8.30
CA ALA A 76 14.43 -14.61 7.12
C ALA A 76 14.56 -16.10 7.47
N LEU A 77 13.75 -16.94 6.82
CA LEU A 77 13.74 -18.40 7.04
C LEU A 77 13.48 -19.16 5.74
N PRO A 78 14.47 -19.33 4.84
CA PRO A 78 14.33 -20.21 3.68
C PRO A 78 14.63 -21.68 4.00
N VAL A 79 14.02 -22.57 3.23
CA VAL A 79 14.34 -24.01 3.21
C VAL A 79 15.10 -24.35 1.92
N CYS A 80 16.15 -25.16 2.04
CA CYS A 80 16.93 -25.68 0.92
C CYS A 80 16.92 -27.21 0.91
N VAL A 81 16.86 -27.79 -0.29
CA VAL A 81 16.98 -29.24 -0.51
C VAL A 81 18.28 -29.49 -1.28
N GLN A 82 19.26 -30.15 -0.65
CA GLN A 82 20.57 -30.41 -1.27
C GLN A 82 21.06 -31.83 -0.95
N GLY A 83 21.57 -32.55 -1.96
CA GLY A 83 22.40 -33.75 -1.77
C GLY A 83 21.80 -34.86 -0.90
N GLY A 84 20.47 -35.04 -0.94
CA GLY A 84 19.76 -36.05 -0.14
C GLY A 84 19.32 -35.61 1.26
N GLY A 85 19.54 -34.34 1.64
CA GLY A 85 19.11 -33.72 2.90
C GLY A 85 18.30 -32.43 2.70
N GLU A 86 17.49 -32.08 3.70
CA GLU A 86 16.77 -30.81 3.78
C GLU A 86 17.35 -29.97 4.92
N LEU A 87 17.55 -28.68 4.64
CA LEU A 87 18.15 -27.72 5.52
C LEU A 87 17.17 -26.56 5.73
N VAL A 88 16.87 -26.28 7.00
CA VAL A 88 16.20 -25.04 7.42
C VAL A 88 17.30 -24.02 7.68
N VAL A 89 17.33 -22.93 6.93
CA VAL A 89 18.29 -21.85 7.16
C VAL A 89 17.55 -20.67 7.78
N VAL A 90 18.16 -20.05 8.78
CA VAL A 90 17.54 -19.00 9.59
C VAL A 90 18.49 -17.84 9.68
N ALA A 91 18.03 -16.63 9.36
CA ALA A 91 18.75 -15.40 9.64
C ALA A 91 18.18 -14.69 10.86
N SER A 92 19.08 -14.17 11.69
CA SER A 92 18.74 -13.18 12.71
C SER A 92 19.86 -12.15 12.81
N ARG A 93 19.52 -10.88 12.60
CA ARG A 93 20.48 -9.77 12.47
C ARG A 93 21.51 -10.10 11.38
N GLN A 94 22.77 -10.28 11.73
CA GLN A 94 23.85 -10.62 10.81
C GLN A 94 24.28 -12.08 10.92
N SER A 95 23.60 -12.89 11.71
CA SER A 95 23.96 -14.29 11.95
C SER A 95 23.02 -15.22 11.18
N ILE A 96 23.58 -16.23 10.53
CA ILE A 96 22.87 -17.24 9.74
C ILE A 96 23.13 -18.62 10.36
N PHE A 97 22.06 -19.33 10.66
CA PHE A 97 22.06 -20.65 11.28
C PHE A 97 21.47 -21.68 10.31
N GLY A 98 22.07 -22.86 10.23
CA GLY A 98 21.54 -23.98 9.48
C GLY A 98 21.07 -25.10 10.42
N PHE A 99 19.83 -25.56 10.28
CA PHE A 99 19.25 -26.66 11.05
C PHE A 99 18.84 -27.80 10.12
N SER A 100 19.10 -29.03 10.54
CA SER A 100 18.54 -30.22 9.88
C SER A 100 17.02 -30.27 10.01
N ARG A 101 16.35 -31.10 9.18
CA ARG A 101 14.91 -31.44 9.33
C ARG A 101 14.50 -31.85 10.76
N LYS A 102 15.43 -32.36 11.57
CA LYS A 102 15.21 -32.79 12.96
C LYS A 102 15.54 -31.72 14.01
N GLY A 103 15.93 -30.52 13.61
CA GLY A 103 16.25 -29.42 14.53
C GLY A 103 17.69 -29.41 15.07
N LYS A 104 18.55 -30.36 14.66
CA LYS A 104 19.99 -30.29 14.99
C LYS A 104 20.64 -29.15 14.20
N GLN A 105 21.32 -28.24 14.90
CA GLN A 105 22.14 -27.19 14.28
C GLN A 105 23.35 -27.81 13.56
N LEU A 106 23.54 -27.46 12.30
CA LEU A 106 24.59 -27.95 11.41
C LEU A 106 25.72 -26.93 11.23
N PHE A 107 25.38 -25.65 11.14
CA PHE A 107 26.37 -24.57 11.06
C PHE A 107 25.81 -23.25 11.64
N HIS A 108 26.73 -22.34 11.91
CA HIS A 108 26.46 -20.94 12.23
C HIS A 108 27.54 -20.10 11.56
N VAL A 109 27.13 -19.09 10.78
CA VAL A 109 28.01 -18.20 10.06
C VAL A 109 27.56 -16.76 10.24
N GLN A 110 28.51 -15.83 10.29
CA GLN A 110 28.22 -14.41 10.26
C GLN A 110 28.18 -13.93 8.80
N ALA A 111 27.12 -13.25 8.41
CA ALA A 111 27.06 -12.54 7.15
C ALA A 111 28.10 -11.41 7.18
N ASN A 112 28.97 -11.37 6.16
CA ASN A 112 30.01 -10.34 6.04
C ASN A 112 29.40 -9.03 5.52
N MET A 113 28.53 -8.41 6.30
CA MET A 113 27.84 -7.17 5.96
C MET A 113 27.51 -6.35 7.22
N THR A 114 27.41 -5.03 7.07
CA THR A 114 27.10 -4.11 8.17
C THR A 114 25.60 -3.98 8.44
N GLU A 115 24.77 -4.32 7.46
CA GLU A 115 23.31 -4.28 7.56
C GLU A 115 22.79 -5.58 8.20
N TYR A 116 21.56 -5.58 8.72
CA TYR A 116 20.90 -6.83 9.09
C TYR A 116 20.44 -7.57 7.83
N VAL A 117 20.47 -8.90 7.87
CA VAL A 117 19.94 -9.77 6.83
C VAL A 117 18.42 -9.76 6.93
N TYR A 118 17.74 -9.12 5.98
CA TYR A 118 16.28 -9.08 5.89
C TYR A 118 15.73 -10.09 4.89
N HIS A 119 16.53 -10.46 3.89
CA HIS A 119 16.18 -11.43 2.86
C HIS A 119 17.26 -12.48 2.76
N LEU A 120 16.89 -13.75 2.61
CA LEU A 120 17.86 -14.83 2.48
C LEU A 120 17.40 -15.84 1.44
N CYS A 121 18.29 -16.16 0.50
CA CYS A 121 18.09 -17.24 -0.46
C CYS A 121 19.28 -18.17 -0.46
N VAL A 122 19.05 -19.45 -0.76
CA VAL A 122 20.05 -20.51 -0.68
C VAL A 122 20.00 -21.32 -1.97
N ASP A 123 21.13 -21.45 -2.67
CA ASP A 123 21.31 -22.33 -3.84
C ASP A 123 22.53 -23.21 -3.62
N GLY A 124 22.29 -24.47 -3.25
CA GLY A 124 23.34 -25.39 -2.85
C GLY A 124 24.15 -24.86 -1.67
N GLN A 125 25.46 -24.66 -1.87
CA GLN A 125 26.38 -24.10 -0.85
C GLN A 125 26.42 -22.57 -0.84
N ARG A 126 25.78 -21.89 -1.80
CA ARG A 126 25.78 -20.42 -1.89
C ARG A 126 24.63 -19.83 -1.10
N LEU A 127 24.95 -18.82 -0.30
CA LEU A 127 24.03 -17.98 0.44
C LEU A 127 23.98 -16.60 -0.20
N TRP A 128 22.78 -16.13 -0.47
CA TRP A 128 22.48 -14.77 -0.92
C TRP A 128 21.78 -14.06 0.23
N ALA A 129 22.49 -13.19 0.93
CA ALA A 129 22.00 -12.47 2.10
C ALA A 129 21.72 -11.01 1.71
N GLY A 130 20.44 -10.66 1.61
CA GLY A 130 19.97 -9.31 1.31
C GLY A 130 19.78 -8.50 2.58
N GLY A 131 20.42 -7.34 2.63
CA GLY A 131 20.31 -6.35 3.68
C GLY A 131 19.23 -5.32 3.40
N GLU A 132 19.47 -4.09 3.84
CA GLU A 132 18.62 -2.95 3.53
C GLU A 132 18.90 -2.44 2.11
N THR A 133 20.18 -2.33 1.71
CA THR A 133 20.58 -1.88 0.37
C THR A 133 21.64 -2.77 -0.29
N VAL A 134 22.26 -3.68 0.46
CA VAL A 134 23.35 -4.53 -0.03
C VAL A 134 22.93 -6.00 -0.05
N VAL A 135 23.24 -6.72 -1.13
CA VAL A 135 23.20 -8.19 -1.15
C VAL A 135 24.62 -8.73 -1.05
N SER A 136 24.88 -9.57 -0.05
CA SER A 136 26.13 -10.29 0.12
C SER A 136 26.00 -11.71 -0.43
N ILE A 137 26.96 -12.13 -1.26
CA ILE A 137 27.01 -13.45 -1.88
C ILE A 137 28.20 -14.19 -1.31
N CYS A 138 27.97 -15.31 -0.61
CA CYS A 138 29.04 -16.12 -0.06
C CYS A 138 28.74 -17.62 -0.20
N SER A 139 29.78 -18.43 -0.29
CA SER A 139 29.66 -19.89 -0.27
C SER A 139 30.15 -20.46 1.06
N VAL A 140 29.46 -21.50 1.54
CA VAL A 140 29.84 -22.25 2.75
C VAL A 140 30.66 -23.46 2.31
N VAL A 141 31.97 -23.42 2.55
CA VAL A 141 32.92 -24.39 2.00
C VAL A 141 33.20 -25.55 2.98
N ASP A 142 33.04 -25.31 4.28
CA ASP A 142 33.11 -26.30 5.38
C ASP A 142 32.25 -25.81 6.55
N SER A 143 31.82 -26.69 7.48
CA SER A 143 30.89 -26.41 8.60
C SER A 143 31.27 -25.19 9.47
N GLY A 144 31.00 -23.99 8.98
CA GLY A 144 31.26 -22.69 9.61
C GLY A 144 32.19 -21.73 8.85
N LYS A 145 32.90 -22.14 7.78
CA LYS A 145 33.74 -21.24 6.98
C LYS A 145 33.01 -20.73 5.74
N THR A 146 32.99 -19.42 5.57
CA THR A 146 32.43 -18.74 4.41
C THR A 146 33.54 -18.18 3.53
N THR A 147 33.35 -18.26 2.22
CA THR A 147 34.16 -17.53 1.23
C THR A 147 33.28 -16.52 0.53
N GLN A 148 33.70 -15.25 0.53
CA GLN A 148 32.97 -14.18 -0.13
C GLN A 148 33.11 -14.32 -1.64
N GLU A 149 31.99 -14.37 -2.35
CA GLU A 149 31.96 -14.42 -3.83
C GLU A 149 31.71 -13.04 -4.45
N GLY A 150 30.89 -12.19 -3.80
CA GLY A 150 30.61 -10.85 -4.32
C GLY A 150 29.62 -10.05 -3.49
N PHE A 151 29.37 -8.81 -3.91
CA PHE A 151 28.37 -7.92 -3.32
C PHE A 151 27.59 -7.21 -4.43
N ILE A 152 26.30 -7.00 -4.21
CA ILE A 152 25.46 -6.12 -5.02
C ILE A 152 25.09 -4.93 -4.15
N VAL A 153 25.38 -3.71 -4.61
CA VAL A 153 24.93 -2.48 -3.97
C VAL A 153 23.74 -1.94 -4.76
N CYS A 154 22.55 -1.98 -4.16
CA CYS A 154 21.35 -1.47 -4.78
C CYS A 154 21.27 0.05 -4.59
N ARG A 155 20.64 0.75 -5.55
CA ARG A 155 20.45 2.20 -5.50
C ARG A 155 19.49 2.65 -4.38
N ASP A 156 18.56 1.78 -4.01
CA ASP A 156 17.54 2.02 -2.99
C ASP A 156 17.23 0.73 -2.23
N ARG A 157 16.36 0.83 -1.22
CA ARG A 157 16.06 -0.26 -0.28
C ARG A 157 15.51 -1.50 -0.97
N ILE A 158 15.96 -2.66 -0.52
CA ILE A 158 15.52 -3.98 -0.97
C ILE A 158 14.26 -4.38 -0.19
N LEU A 159 13.13 -4.49 -0.89
CA LEU A 159 11.84 -4.86 -0.31
C LEU A 159 11.49 -6.33 -0.54
N GLY A 160 12.07 -6.95 -1.57
CA GLY A 160 11.91 -8.37 -1.85
C GLY A 160 13.10 -8.92 -2.63
N MET A 161 13.43 -10.18 -2.38
CA MET A 161 14.51 -10.87 -3.05
C MET A 161 14.15 -12.33 -3.29
N THR A 162 14.48 -12.86 -4.47
CA THR A 162 14.37 -14.29 -4.75
C THR A 162 15.41 -14.72 -5.79
N LEU A 163 15.61 -16.04 -5.91
CA LEU A 163 16.49 -16.61 -6.92
C LEU A 163 15.67 -17.28 -8.02
N ALA A 164 16.15 -17.17 -9.25
CA ALA A 164 15.54 -17.81 -10.39
C ALA A 164 16.61 -18.41 -11.31
N ARG A 165 16.36 -19.58 -11.87
CA ARG A 165 17.30 -20.21 -12.81
C ARG A 165 16.73 -20.14 -14.22
N MET A 166 17.43 -19.43 -15.10
CA MET A 166 17.14 -19.43 -16.52
C MET A 166 17.65 -20.73 -17.14
N GLN A 167 16.75 -21.63 -17.48
CA GLN A 167 17.12 -23.02 -17.76
C GLN A 167 17.93 -23.19 -19.04
N SER A 168 17.52 -22.55 -20.12
CA SER A 168 18.20 -22.58 -21.42
C SER A 168 19.64 -22.07 -21.35
N ALA A 169 19.88 -21.03 -20.54
CA ALA A 169 21.21 -20.44 -20.34
C ALA A 169 22.02 -21.09 -19.20
N GLY A 170 21.38 -21.88 -18.33
CA GLY A 170 22.00 -22.41 -17.11
C GLY A 170 22.38 -21.34 -16.08
N VAL A 171 21.83 -20.13 -16.22
CA VAL A 171 22.19 -18.94 -15.44
C VAL A 171 21.31 -18.85 -14.20
N LEU A 172 21.94 -18.70 -13.02
CA LEU A 172 21.24 -18.32 -11.80
C LEU A 172 21.19 -16.80 -11.71
N CYS A 173 19.98 -16.27 -11.57
CA CYS A 173 19.69 -14.86 -11.41
C CYS A 173 19.19 -14.56 -10.00
N CYS A 174 19.65 -13.45 -9.43
CA CYS A 174 19.07 -12.87 -8.23
C CYS A 174 18.14 -11.73 -8.64
N LEU A 175 16.88 -11.83 -8.22
CA LEU A 175 15.86 -10.83 -8.45
C LEU A 175 15.76 -9.95 -7.22
N VAL A 176 15.82 -8.65 -7.43
CA VAL A 176 15.76 -7.65 -6.37
C VAL A 176 14.63 -6.68 -6.67
N ALA A 177 13.63 -6.67 -5.81
CA ALA A 177 12.52 -5.74 -5.81
C ALA A 177 12.87 -4.55 -4.89
N SER A 178 12.78 -3.34 -5.43
CA SER A 178 13.29 -2.13 -4.76
C SER A 178 12.21 -1.08 -4.46
N GLN A 179 12.48 -0.26 -3.44
CA GLN A 179 11.63 0.84 -2.99
C GLN A 179 11.42 1.92 -4.07
N ASP A 180 12.40 2.14 -4.95
CA ASP A 180 12.32 3.10 -6.05
C ASP A 180 11.36 2.68 -7.19
N GLY A 181 10.65 1.56 -7.04
CA GLY A 181 9.72 1.06 -8.04
C GLY A 181 10.43 0.44 -9.25
N SER A 182 11.54 -0.26 -8.99
CA SER A 182 12.27 -1.04 -9.98
C SER A 182 12.39 -2.50 -9.54
N LEU A 183 12.27 -3.41 -10.51
CA LEU A 183 12.63 -4.82 -10.40
C LEU A 183 13.94 -5.05 -11.15
N ARG A 184 14.98 -5.51 -10.45
CA ARG A 184 16.32 -5.69 -11.00
C ARG A 184 16.69 -7.16 -11.06
N VAL A 185 17.32 -7.56 -12.15
CA VAL A 185 17.79 -8.94 -12.38
C VAL A 185 19.31 -8.92 -12.42
N TYR A 186 19.94 -9.62 -11.47
CA TYR A 186 21.40 -9.74 -11.36
C TYR A 186 21.87 -11.13 -11.71
N HIS A 187 23.06 -11.24 -12.30
CA HIS A 187 23.81 -12.48 -12.38
C HIS A 187 25.18 -12.28 -11.74
N GLY A 188 25.45 -13.00 -10.64
CA GLY A 188 26.57 -12.66 -9.78
C GLY A 188 26.40 -11.25 -9.21
N ASP A 189 27.38 -10.38 -9.45
CA ASP A 189 27.39 -8.97 -9.08
C ASP A 189 26.93 -8.02 -10.22
N LYS A 190 26.64 -8.54 -11.41
CA LYS A 190 26.30 -7.74 -12.60
C LYS A 190 24.79 -7.64 -12.81
N MET A 191 24.29 -6.42 -12.98
CA MET A 191 22.89 -6.17 -13.36
C MET A 191 22.68 -6.50 -14.84
N LEU A 192 21.72 -7.37 -15.14
CA LEU A 192 21.33 -7.74 -16.51
C LEU A 192 20.17 -6.87 -17.01
N HIS A 193 19.14 -6.69 -16.17
CA HIS A 193 17.91 -5.98 -16.55
C HIS A 193 17.35 -5.18 -15.37
N GLU A 194 16.64 -4.10 -15.70
CA GLU A 194 15.90 -3.22 -14.78
C GLU A 194 14.52 -2.95 -15.40
N PHE A 195 13.46 -3.29 -14.66
CA PHE A 195 12.07 -3.11 -15.08
C PHE A 195 11.38 -2.08 -14.19
N PRO A 196 10.77 -1.01 -14.74
CA PRO A 196 9.96 -0.09 -13.97
C PRO A 196 8.62 -0.75 -13.58
N THR A 197 8.29 -0.73 -12.29
CA THR A 197 7.07 -1.37 -11.75
C THR A 197 5.93 -0.39 -11.49
N GLY A 198 6.13 0.91 -11.72
CA GLY A 198 5.09 1.94 -11.52
C GLY A 198 4.94 2.42 -10.06
N SER A 199 5.20 1.54 -9.10
CA SER A 199 5.05 1.73 -7.64
C SER A 199 6.12 0.88 -6.91
N PRO A 200 6.53 1.20 -5.66
CA PRO A 200 7.53 0.40 -4.93
C PRO A 200 7.25 -1.10 -5.03
N CYS A 201 8.26 -1.87 -5.44
CA CYS A 201 8.10 -3.29 -5.70
C CYS A 201 8.28 -4.05 -4.39
N THR A 202 7.20 -4.58 -3.81
CA THR A 202 7.16 -5.12 -2.44
C THR A 202 7.28 -6.63 -2.35
N ALA A 203 7.02 -7.35 -3.44
CA ALA A 203 7.09 -8.80 -3.50
C ALA A 203 7.61 -9.28 -4.85
N VAL A 204 8.32 -10.41 -4.86
CA VAL A 204 8.81 -11.06 -6.08
C VAL A 204 8.70 -12.58 -5.92
N ALA A 205 8.34 -13.26 -7.01
CA ALA A 205 8.33 -14.71 -7.10
C ALA A 205 8.89 -15.16 -8.46
N ALA A 206 9.49 -16.34 -8.48
CA ALA A 206 9.96 -16.99 -9.69
C ALA A 206 9.33 -18.37 -9.80
N GLN A 207 8.90 -18.73 -11.00
CA GLN A 207 8.41 -20.07 -11.28
C GLN A 207 9.59 -21.04 -11.28
N THR A 208 9.51 -22.08 -10.44
CA THR A 208 10.65 -22.98 -10.16
C THR A 208 10.70 -24.20 -11.09
N GLN A 209 9.57 -24.58 -11.70
CA GLN A 209 9.51 -25.67 -12.67
C GLN A 209 9.04 -25.17 -14.05
N PRO A 210 9.65 -25.65 -15.15
CA PRO A 210 9.17 -25.35 -16.49
C PRO A 210 7.90 -26.18 -16.69
N GLN A 211 6.76 -25.53 -16.93
CA GLN A 211 5.54 -26.25 -17.26
C GLN A 211 5.73 -27.03 -18.57
N LYS A 212 5.33 -28.30 -18.58
CA LYS A 212 5.02 -29.00 -19.83
C LYS A 212 3.68 -28.46 -20.33
N LEU A 213 3.71 -27.44 -21.17
CA LEU A 213 2.50 -27.01 -21.88
C LEU A 213 1.92 -28.21 -22.64
N PRO A 214 0.59 -28.41 -22.62
CA PRO A 214 -0.05 -29.49 -23.38
C PRO A 214 0.36 -29.39 -24.84
N SER A 215 0.92 -30.48 -25.37
CA SER A 215 1.60 -30.58 -26.66
C SER A 215 0.64 -30.56 -27.87
N GLY A 216 -0.27 -29.58 -27.93
CA GLY A 216 -1.36 -29.53 -28.91
C GLY A 216 -1.54 -28.21 -29.67
N SER A 217 -0.99 -27.09 -29.20
CA SER A 217 -1.11 -25.80 -29.89
C SER A 217 0.14 -25.51 -30.73
N ALA A 218 0.00 -25.56 -32.05
CA ALA A 218 1.02 -25.13 -33.00
C ALA A 218 1.31 -23.63 -32.80
N GLY A 219 2.34 -23.30 -32.02
CA GLY A 219 2.73 -21.92 -31.69
C GLY A 219 3.23 -21.68 -30.26
N SER A 220 3.24 -22.68 -29.37
CA SER A 220 3.71 -22.51 -27.99
C SER A 220 5.19 -22.04 -27.94
N VAL A 221 5.41 -20.83 -27.44
CA VAL A 221 6.74 -20.27 -27.19
C VAL A 221 7.26 -20.88 -25.89
N ASN A 222 8.45 -21.50 -25.94
CA ASN A 222 9.03 -22.16 -24.78
C ASN A 222 9.49 -21.09 -23.77
N VAL A 223 8.69 -20.87 -22.72
CA VAL A 223 9.00 -19.92 -21.65
C VAL A 223 10.12 -20.49 -20.79
N ASP A 224 11.30 -19.88 -20.84
CA ASP A 224 12.48 -20.32 -20.09
C ASP A 224 12.49 -19.84 -18.63
N LEU A 225 11.78 -18.74 -18.37
CA LEU A 225 11.67 -18.13 -17.05
C LEU A 225 10.36 -17.35 -16.94
N ARG A 226 9.60 -17.55 -15.86
CA ARG A 226 8.44 -16.71 -15.54
C ARG A 226 8.60 -16.14 -14.14
N LEU A 227 8.45 -14.83 -14.05
CA LEU A 227 8.57 -14.06 -12.82
C LEU A 227 7.28 -13.30 -12.58
N ALA A 228 6.94 -13.11 -11.31
CA ALA A 228 5.89 -12.20 -10.90
C ALA A 228 6.46 -11.19 -9.90
N PHE A 229 5.96 -9.97 -9.99
CA PHE A 229 6.27 -8.93 -9.02
C PHE A 229 4.99 -8.26 -8.55
N GLY A 230 4.98 -7.87 -7.29
CA GLY A 230 3.86 -7.21 -6.64
C GLY A 230 4.31 -5.84 -6.18
N THR A 231 3.44 -4.85 -6.32
CA THR A 231 3.72 -3.49 -5.93
C THR A 231 2.93 -3.07 -4.71
N ARG A 232 3.37 -1.96 -4.12
CA ARG A 232 2.69 -1.35 -2.99
C ARG A 232 1.32 -0.78 -3.35
N GLY A 233 1.16 -0.23 -4.56
CA GLY A 233 -0.14 0.17 -5.11
C GLY A 233 -0.99 -1.01 -5.60
N GLY A 234 -0.78 -2.22 -5.08
CA GLY A 234 -1.61 -3.39 -5.35
C GLY A 234 -1.47 -4.03 -6.73
N THR A 235 -0.65 -3.48 -7.62
CA THR A 235 -0.46 -4.03 -8.96
C THR A 235 0.39 -5.29 -8.92
N VAL A 236 0.02 -6.30 -9.68
CA VAL A 236 0.80 -7.52 -9.89
C VAL A 236 1.17 -7.59 -11.37
N GLY A 237 2.46 -7.55 -11.66
CA GLY A 237 3.00 -7.68 -13.02
C GLY A 237 3.77 -8.98 -13.20
N THR A 238 3.99 -9.35 -14.46
CA THR A 238 4.79 -10.53 -14.83
C THR A 238 5.98 -10.12 -15.70
N VAL A 239 7.05 -10.90 -15.63
CA VAL A 239 8.19 -10.81 -16.54
C VAL A 239 8.46 -12.22 -17.06
N VAL A 240 8.56 -12.34 -18.37
CA VAL A 240 8.76 -13.62 -19.06
C VAL A 240 10.10 -13.60 -19.78
N GLY A 241 10.84 -14.69 -19.66
CA GLY A 241 12.12 -14.92 -20.32
C GLY A 241 12.01 -15.93 -21.44
N PHE A 242 12.64 -15.59 -22.56
CA PHE A 242 12.80 -16.46 -23.73
C PHE A 242 14.26 -16.42 -24.20
N ALA A 243 14.95 -17.55 -24.19
CA ALA A 243 16.36 -17.71 -24.53
C ALA A 243 17.31 -16.78 -23.76
N ASN A 244 17.55 -15.57 -24.28
CA ASN A 244 18.41 -14.55 -23.68
C ASN A 244 17.70 -13.18 -23.51
N MET A 245 16.39 -13.12 -23.69
CA MET A 245 15.60 -11.89 -23.55
C MET A 245 14.63 -12.01 -22.38
N LEU A 246 14.48 -10.94 -21.62
CA LEU A 246 13.43 -10.78 -20.62
C LEU A 246 12.49 -9.66 -21.07
N MET A 247 11.19 -9.95 -21.06
CA MET A 247 10.13 -9.05 -21.47
C MET A 247 9.11 -8.90 -20.34
N GLN A 248 8.71 -7.67 -20.06
CA GLN A 248 7.61 -7.40 -19.14
C GLN A 248 6.29 -7.72 -19.84
N GLY A 249 5.46 -8.55 -19.22
CA GLY A 249 4.12 -8.90 -19.69
C GLY A 249 3.08 -7.91 -19.19
N ASP A 250 1.83 -8.13 -19.59
CA ASP A 250 0.70 -7.36 -19.11
C ASP A 250 0.49 -7.58 -17.59
N PRO A 251 -0.03 -6.57 -16.87
CA PRO A 251 -0.36 -6.73 -15.47
C PRO A 251 -1.45 -7.80 -15.27
N VAL A 252 -1.23 -8.72 -14.34
CA VAL A 252 -2.20 -9.75 -13.93
C VAL A 252 -3.38 -9.10 -13.22
N CYS A 253 -3.08 -8.15 -12.32
CA CYS A 253 -4.09 -7.29 -11.72
C CYS A 253 -3.51 -5.90 -11.46
N SER A 254 -4.37 -4.88 -11.62
CA SER A 254 -4.04 -3.47 -11.43
C SER A 254 -5.22 -2.74 -10.81
N GLU A 255 -4.97 -1.59 -10.18
CA GLU A 255 -6.04 -0.71 -9.70
C GLU A 255 -6.98 -0.32 -10.86
N GLY A 256 -8.29 -0.41 -10.62
CA GLY A 256 -9.33 -0.12 -11.63
C GLY A 256 -9.64 -1.26 -12.60
N GLY A 257 -9.09 -2.47 -12.39
CA GLY A 257 -9.41 -3.69 -13.15
C GLY A 257 -10.66 -4.44 -12.66
N ASP A 258 -10.68 -5.78 -12.81
CA ASP A 258 -11.87 -6.63 -12.54
C ASP A 258 -12.26 -6.74 -11.06
N LEU A 259 -11.33 -6.39 -10.16
CA LEU A 259 -11.59 -6.39 -8.73
C LEU A 259 -12.14 -5.03 -8.32
N GLU A 260 -13.41 -5.00 -7.90
CA GLU A 260 -13.97 -3.85 -7.22
C GLU A 260 -13.25 -3.62 -5.88
N GLY A 261 -12.86 -2.36 -5.64
CA GLY A 261 -12.27 -1.91 -4.39
C GLY A 261 -10.75 -1.74 -4.43
N ASP A 262 -10.23 -1.26 -3.31
CA ASP A 262 -8.84 -0.92 -3.15
C ASP A 262 -7.94 -2.16 -3.02
N LEU A 263 -7.00 -2.30 -3.96
CA LEU A 263 -6.05 -3.40 -3.97
C LEU A 263 -4.89 -3.04 -3.04
N GLY A 264 -4.99 -3.43 -1.77
CA GLY A 264 -3.90 -3.18 -0.82
C GLY A 264 -2.55 -3.74 -1.28
N ALA A 265 -1.46 -3.26 -0.66
CA ALA A 265 -0.09 -3.64 -1.01
C ALA A 265 0.12 -5.15 -1.07
N VAL A 266 0.80 -5.62 -2.12
CA VAL A 266 1.14 -7.04 -2.27
C VAL A 266 2.25 -7.39 -1.29
N SER A 267 2.00 -8.33 -0.39
CA SER A 267 2.96 -8.71 0.65
C SER A 267 3.80 -9.93 0.27
N CYS A 268 3.21 -10.90 -0.43
CA CYS A 268 3.90 -12.10 -0.89
C CYS A 268 3.24 -12.68 -2.15
N LEU A 269 4.07 -13.34 -2.95
CA LEU A 269 3.72 -14.00 -4.21
C LEU A 269 4.29 -15.41 -4.21
N ARG A 270 3.55 -16.36 -4.77
CA ARG A 270 4.01 -17.74 -5.00
C ARG A 270 3.39 -18.30 -6.28
N PHE A 271 4.17 -19.07 -7.02
CA PHE A 271 3.63 -19.91 -8.10
C PHE A 271 3.38 -21.32 -7.55
N GLY A 272 2.32 -21.96 -8.02
CA GLY A 272 2.11 -23.38 -7.80
C GLY A 272 0.70 -23.84 -8.15
N ASP A 273 0.59 -25.13 -8.46
CA ASP A 273 -0.64 -25.81 -8.83
C ASP A 273 -1.55 -26.04 -7.61
N VAL A 274 -2.52 -25.14 -7.42
CA VAL A 274 -3.50 -25.17 -6.32
C VAL A 274 -4.61 -26.15 -6.62
N ASN A 275 -5.08 -26.18 -7.87
CA ASN A 275 -6.28 -26.91 -8.28
C ASN A 275 -6.00 -28.38 -8.67
N GLY A 276 -4.72 -28.76 -8.83
CA GLY A 276 -4.26 -30.09 -9.19
C GLY A 276 -4.30 -30.42 -10.69
N ASP A 277 -4.43 -29.44 -11.57
CA ASP A 277 -4.52 -29.62 -13.03
C ASP A 277 -3.14 -29.71 -13.72
N GLY A 278 -2.06 -29.53 -12.96
CA GLY A 278 -0.69 -29.55 -13.45
C GLY A 278 -0.19 -28.22 -14.00
N VAL A 279 -0.98 -27.15 -13.90
CA VAL A 279 -0.65 -25.79 -14.33
C VAL A 279 -0.58 -24.87 -13.11
N ASP A 280 0.62 -24.50 -12.70
CA ASP A 280 0.84 -23.44 -11.70
C ASP A 280 -0.05 -22.19 -11.89
N GLU A 281 -0.79 -21.86 -10.84
CA GLU A 281 -1.39 -20.55 -10.63
C GLU A 281 -0.44 -19.56 -9.97
N LEU A 282 -0.85 -18.29 -9.96
CA LEU A 282 -0.23 -17.24 -9.17
C LEU A 282 -1.06 -16.96 -7.92
N LEU A 283 -0.45 -17.24 -6.76
CA LEU A 283 -0.95 -16.83 -5.47
C LEU A 283 -0.53 -15.39 -5.18
N VAL A 284 -1.51 -14.56 -4.86
CA VAL A 284 -1.32 -13.16 -4.48
C VAL A 284 -1.86 -12.95 -3.08
N CYS A 285 -0.97 -12.59 -2.16
CA CYS A 285 -1.32 -12.30 -0.76
C CYS A 285 -1.01 -10.84 -0.46
N ARG A 286 -1.93 -10.15 0.23
CA ARG A 286 -1.86 -8.70 0.47
C ARG A 286 -1.73 -8.35 1.95
N GLU A 287 -1.21 -7.16 2.23
CA GLU A 287 -1.09 -6.61 3.59
C GLU A 287 -2.45 -6.27 4.23
N GLN A 288 -3.52 -6.20 3.45
CA GLN A 288 -4.88 -6.08 3.98
C GLN A 288 -5.52 -7.41 4.36
N GLY A 289 -4.82 -8.52 4.13
CA GLY A 289 -5.28 -9.86 4.49
C GLY A 289 -6.01 -10.62 3.39
N SER A 290 -6.08 -10.11 2.16
CA SER A 290 -6.63 -10.90 1.05
C SER A 290 -5.64 -11.95 0.56
N VAL A 291 -6.17 -13.15 0.32
CA VAL A 291 -5.51 -14.27 -0.35
C VAL A 291 -6.26 -14.48 -1.66
N GLU A 292 -5.57 -14.36 -2.79
CA GLU A 292 -6.13 -14.42 -4.14
C GLU A 292 -5.39 -15.50 -4.95
N VAL A 293 -6.14 -16.29 -5.71
CA VAL A 293 -5.60 -17.32 -6.60
C VAL A 293 -5.93 -16.90 -8.04
N TRP A 294 -4.90 -16.67 -8.85
CA TRP A 294 -5.02 -16.21 -10.21
C TRP A 294 -4.53 -17.27 -11.19
N SER A 295 -5.36 -17.60 -12.18
CA SER A 295 -4.88 -18.33 -13.35
C SER A 295 -3.98 -17.43 -14.20
N LEU A 296 -3.05 -18.02 -14.94
CA LEU A 296 -2.19 -17.32 -15.88
C LEU A 296 -2.43 -17.87 -17.28
N LEU A 297 -2.39 -17.01 -18.30
CA LEU A 297 -2.50 -17.48 -19.68
C LEU A 297 -1.26 -18.29 -20.09
N GLU A 298 -1.48 -19.27 -20.97
CA GLU A 298 -0.46 -20.19 -21.48
C GLU A 298 0.66 -19.48 -22.24
N ASP A 299 0.34 -18.39 -22.94
CA ASP A 299 1.30 -17.56 -23.68
C ASP A 299 2.24 -16.74 -22.76
N GLY A 300 1.98 -16.76 -21.46
CA GLY A 300 2.83 -16.19 -20.42
C GLY A 300 2.84 -14.68 -20.32
N GLY A 301 2.33 -13.97 -21.33
CA GLY A 301 2.32 -12.51 -21.38
C GLY A 301 1.02 -11.87 -20.91
N GLY A 302 -0.05 -12.64 -20.68
CA GLY A 302 -1.39 -12.08 -20.53
C GLY A 302 -2.16 -12.43 -19.25
N ARG A 303 -3.23 -11.66 -19.05
CA ARG A 303 -4.15 -11.64 -17.91
C ARG A 303 -5.02 -12.91 -17.86
N GLY A 304 -4.80 -13.76 -16.86
CA GLY A 304 -5.74 -14.84 -16.53
C GLY A 304 -6.85 -14.38 -15.58
N GLY A 305 -7.80 -15.27 -15.30
CA GLY A 305 -8.95 -15.00 -14.42
C GLY A 305 -8.67 -15.27 -12.94
N LEU A 306 -9.32 -14.51 -12.06
CA LEU A 306 -9.36 -14.77 -10.63
C LEU A 306 -10.16 -16.05 -10.35
N LEU A 307 -9.50 -17.06 -9.80
CA LEU A 307 -10.11 -18.35 -9.47
C LEU A 307 -10.79 -18.33 -8.10
N GLY A 308 -10.22 -17.65 -7.11
CA GLY A 308 -10.76 -17.60 -5.76
C GLY A 308 -10.13 -16.50 -4.91
N ARG A 309 -10.90 -15.99 -3.94
CA ARG A 309 -10.45 -14.96 -2.99
C ARG A 309 -11.03 -15.22 -1.60
N THR A 310 -10.20 -15.02 -0.57
CA THR A 310 -10.63 -15.00 0.83
C THR A 310 -9.89 -13.91 1.61
N SER A 311 -10.29 -13.65 2.86
CA SER A 311 -9.65 -12.65 3.72
C SER A 311 -9.39 -13.20 5.13
N VAL A 312 -8.13 -13.08 5.58
CA VAL A 312 -7.69 -13.39 6.95
C VAL A 312 -7.77 -12.19 7.90
N ARG A 313 -8.24 -11.03 7.39
CA ARG A 313 -8.46 -9.77 8.12
C ARG A 313 -7.23 -9.23 8.86
N GLU A 314 -6.03 -9.61 8.42
CA GLU A 314 -4.77 -9.20 9.03
C GLU A 314 -3.66 -9.18 7.98
N SER A 315 -2.62 -8.37 8.21
CA SER A 315 -1.45 -8.31 7.33
C SER A 315 -0.76 -9.67 7.22
N ILE A 316 -0.72 -10.19 5.99
CA ILE A 316 -0.04 -11.44 5.64
C ILE A 316 1.45 -11.18 5.52
N ARG A 317 2.27 -12.00 6.21
CA ARG A 317 3.73 -11.91 6.27
C ARG A 317 4.45 -12.99 5.46
N GLY A 318 3.79 -14.11 5.18
CA GLY A 318 4.32 -15.18 4.38
C GLY A 318 3.21 -16.02 3.77
N CYS A 319 3.51 -16.60 2.62
CA CYS A 319 2.63 -17.51 1.90
C CYS A 319 3.50 -18.61 1.28
N GLU A 320 3.11 -19.86 1.47
CA GLU A 320 3.74 -21.03 0.86
C GLU A 320 2.67 -22.01 0.39
N LEU A 321 3.01 -22.85 -0.57
CA LEU A 321 2.12 -23.89 -1.09
C LEU A 321 2.68 -25.28 -0.74
N GLY A 322 1.84 -26.16 -0.20
CA GLY A 322 2.22 -27.54 0.06
C GLY A 322 1.05 -28.43 0.42
N ARG A 323 1.23 -29.75 0.37
CA ARG A 323 0.18 -30.72 0.73
C ARG A 323 0.30 -31.10 2.21
N LEU A 324 -0.57 -30.54 3.06
CA LEU A 324 -0.61 -30.82 4.50
C LEU A 324 -1.56 -31.99 4.81
N GLY A 325 -1.44 -32.70 5.94
CA GLY A 325 -2.37 -33.79 6.32
C GLY A 325 -1.73 -35.14 6.66
N SER A 326 -2.53 -36.18 6.93
CA SER A 326 -2.03 -37.54 7.25
C SER A 326 -2.19 -38.59 6.14
N GLY A 327 -2.67 -38.20 4.96
CA GLY A 327 -2.52 -38.99 3.73
C GLY A 327 -1.21 -38.67 3.02
N GLY A 328 -0.61 -39.64 2.34
CA GLY A 328 0.61 -39.40 1.57
C GLY A 328 0.39 -38.38 0.45
N GLU A 329 1.48 -37.72 0.04
CA GLU A 329 1.52 -36.69 -1.01
C GLU A 329 0.88 -37.13 -2.35
N ALA A 330 0.76 -38.45 -2.58
CA ALA A 330 0.17 -39.05 -3.77
C ALA A 330 -1.37 -39.11 -3.79
N ASP A 331 -2.04 -38.92 -2.65
CA ASP A 331 -3.49 -39.18 -2.51
C ASP A 331 -4.34 -37.89 -2.49
N ARG A 332 -3.70 -36.72 -2.36
CA ARG A 332 -4.38 -35.41 -2.39
C ARG A 332 -4.16 -34.76 -3.75
N GLN A 333 -5.25 -34.43 -4.45
CA GLN A 333 -5.22 -33.68 -5.72
C GLN A 333 -4.95 -32.19 -5.52
N PHE A 334 -5.51 -31.57 -4.48
CA PHE A 334 -5.35 -30.14 -4.20
C PHE A 334 -4.13 -29.85 -3.33
N ALA A 335 -3.49 -28.71 -3.57
CA ALA A 335 -2.46 -28.18 -2.69
C ALA A 335 -3.06 -27.21 -1.67
N ASP A 336 -2.50 -27.20 -0.45
CA ASP A 336 -2.93 -26.30 0.61
C ASP A 336 -2.05 -25.04 0.61
N ILE A 337 -2.69 -23.87 0.72
CA ILE A 337 -2.01 -22.59 0.86
C ILE A 337 -1.78 -22.34 2.36
N VAL A 338 -0.54 -22.15 2.76
CA VAL A 338 -0.16 -21.86 4.16
C VAL A 338 0.16 -20.39 4.27
N VAL A 339 -0.52 -19.70 5.18
CA VAL A 339 -0.41 -18.25 5.36
C VAL A 339 0.03 -17.94 6.78
N SER A 340 1.01 -17.06 6.94
CA SER A 340 1.39 -16.49 8.24
C SER A 340 0.99 -15.02 8.33
N THR A 341 0.50 -14.59 9.49
CA THR A 341 0.05 -13.21 9.71
C THR A 341 0.96 -12.44 10.67
N PHE A 342 0.75 -11.13 10.77
CA PHE A 342 1.53 -10.23 11.61
C PHE A 342 1.55 -10.62 13.10
N SER A 343 0.41 -10.93 13.70
CA SER A 343 0.26 -11.31 15.12
C SER A 343 0.83 -12.67 15.45
N GLY A 344 1.26 -13.46 14.47
CA GLY A 344 1.81 -14.79 14.69
C GLY A 344 0.85 -15.95 14.39
N ARG A 345 -0.31 -15.69 13.75
CA ARG A 345 -1.22 -16.76 13.31
C ARG A 345 -0.65 -17.47 12.10
N VAL A 346 -0.84 -18.79 12.05
CA VAL A 346 -0.62 -19.61 10.86
C VAL A 346 -1.94 -20.26 10.49
N LEU A 347 -2.36 -20.04 9.24
CA LEU A 347 -3.61 -20.55 8.70
C LEU A 347 -3.34 -21.44 7.49
N ILE A 348 -4.21 -22.44 7.31
CA ILE A 348 -4.34 -23.17 6.05
C ILE A 348 -5.53 -22.58 5.30
N VAL A 349 -5.32 -22.26 4.03
CA VAL A 349 -6.35 -21.90 3.06
C VAL A 349 -6.36 -22.98 1.98
N THR A 350 -7.51 -23.62 1.77
CA THR A 350 -7.63 -24.75 0.83
C THR A 350 -8.80 -24.56 -0.12
N ALA A 351 -8.60 -24.94 -1.38
CA ALA A 351 -9.64 -24.97 -2.41
C ALA A 351 -10.43 -26.29 -2.42
N ASP A 352 -10.04 -27.26 -1.58
CA ASP A 352 -10.74 -28.51 -1.44
C ASP A 352 -12.16 -28.25 -0.86
N PRO A 353 -13.25 -28.57 -1.59
CA PRO A 353 -14.62 -28.37 -1.12
C PRO A 353 -14.96 -29.17 0.14
N GLN A 354 -14.15 -30.17 0.49
CA GLN A 354 -14.28 -30.93 1.75
C GLN A 354 -13.54 -30.27 2.92
N GLY A 355 -12.70 -29.25 2.66
CA GLY A 355 -12.01 -28.43 3.66
C GLY A 355 -12.92 -27.48 4.46
N ALA A 356 -14.23 -27.47 4.20
CA ALA A 356 -15.22 -26.62 4.87
C ALA A 356 -15.43 -26.93 6.37
N ASP A 357 -15.00 -28.09 6.85
CA ASP A 357 -15.13 -28.47 8.26
C ASP A 357 -14.05 -27.77 9.11
N SER A 358 -14.47 -26.71 9.80
CA SER A 358 -13.69 -25.82 10.70
C SER A 358 -12.82 -26.48 11.81
N THR A 359 -12.85 -27.81 11.93
CA THR A 359 -12.06 -28.61 12.89
C THR A 359 -10.81 -29.26 12.30
N GLY A 360 -10.56 -29.17 10.99
CA GLY A 360 -9.41 -29.81 10.37
C GLY A 360 -9.53 -31.34 10.23
N ALA A 361 -10.75 -31.88 10.33
CA ALA A 361 -11.04 -33.31 10.25
C ALA A 361 -10.50 -33.97 8.95
N LEU A 362 -10.35 -33.21 7.86
CA LEU A 362 -9.84 -33.69 6.57
C LEU A 362 -8.35 -34.10 6.59
N LEU A 363 -7.60 -33.64 7.59
CA LEU A 363 -6.20 -34.05 7.74
C LEU A 363 -6.08 -35.52 8.18
N THR A 364 -7.16 -36.29 8.33
CA THR A 364 -7.19 -37.69 8.83
C THR A 364 -7.33 -38.80 7.78
N GLY A 365 -7.73 -38.51 6.53
CA GLY A 365 -7.62 -39.44 5.39
C GLY A 365 -8.45 -40.75 5.41
N ASP A 366 -9.77 -40.70 5.64
CA ASP A 366 -10.68 -41.83 5.31
C ASP A 366 -12.14 -41.37 5.05
N PHE A 367 -12.83 -41.93 4.04
CA PHE A 367 -13.86 -41.20 3.27
C PHE A 367 -15.35 -41.47 3.62
N ASP A 368 -15.78 -42.71 3.91
CA ASP A 368 -17.23 -43.03 3.90
C ASP A 368 -17.93 -43.18 5.27
N LEU A 369 -17.21 -43.38 6.38
CA LEU A 369 -17.80 -43.54 7.72
C LEU A 369 -17.84 -42.23 8.54
N GLN A 370 -17.17 -41.19 8.06
CA GLN A 370 -16.71 -40.05 8.86
C GLN A 370 -17.56 -38.78 8.69
N THR A 371 -18.46 -38.69 7.71
CA THR A 371 -19.24 -37.46 7.47
C THR A 371 -20.36 -37.20 8.49
N ARG A 372 -20.95 -38.25 9.10
CA ARG A 372 -21.93 -38.09 10.19
C ARG A 372 -21.28 -38.11 11.57
N ILE A 373 -20.44 -39.12 11.82
CA ILE A 373 -19.70 -39.27 13.09
C ILE A 373 -18.68 -38.14 13.25
N GLY A 374 -18.02 -37.71 12.17
CA GLY A 374 -17.05 -36.61 12.16
C GLY A 374 -17.69 -35.24 12.33
N ARG A 375 -18.93 -35.00 11.87
CA ARG A 375 -19.67 -33.76 12.21
C ARG A 375 -20.03 -33.71 13.69
N GLU A 376 -20.56 -34.79 14.25
CA GLU A 376 -20.86 -34.86 15.69
C GLU A 376 -19.60 -34.83 16.57
N LEU A 377 -18.53 -35.51 16.16
CA LEU A 377 -17.22 -35.45 16.82
C LEU A 377 -16.55 -34.09 16.63
N SER A 378 -16.75 -33.43 15.49
CA SER A 378 -16.27 -32.06 15.19
C SER A 378 -16.98 -31.04 16.06
N GLU A 379 -18.30 -31.13 16.19
CA GLU A 379 -19.05 -30.31 17.13
C GLU A 379 -18.60 -30.58 18.57
N LYS A 380 -18.48 -31.84 18.99
CA LYS A 380 -17.95 -32.18 20.32
C LYS A 380 -16.52 -31.66 20.52
N ALA A 381 -15.66 -31.74 19.52
CA ALA A 381 -14.30 -31.21 19.55
C ALA A 381 -14.29 -29.68 19.61
N ARG A 382 -15.21 -29.00 18.90
CA ARG A 382 -15.41 -27.55 18.98
C ARG A 382 -15.85 -27.14 20.37
N HIS A 383 -16.86 -27.81 20.94
CA HIS A 383 -17.31 -27.56 22.30
C HIS A 383 -16.21 -27.86 23.34
N ALA A 384 -15.44 -28.93 23.15
CA ALA A 384 -14.30 -29.26 24.01
C ALA A 384 -13.19 -28.20 23.92
N ARG A 385 -12.89 -27.70 22.71
CA ARG A 385 -11.91 -26.61 22.50
C ARG A 385 -12.39 -25.30 23.11
N VAL A 386 -13.66 -24.95 22.93
CA VAL A 386 -14.27 -23.77 23.58
C VAL A 386 -14.21 -23.90 25.10
N ALA A 387 -14.58 -25.05 25.66
CA ALA A 387 -14.52 -25.27 27.10
C ALA A 387 -13.08 -25.27 27.66
N ALA A 388 -12.10 -25.72 26.88
CA ALA A 388 -10.69 -25.64 27.24
C ALA A 388 -10.21 -24.19 27.26
N ILE A 389 -10.52 -23.41 26.22
CA ILE A 389 -10.19 -21.99 26.13
C ILE A 389 -10.87 -21.20 27.25
N GLN A 390 -12.13 -21.50 27.57
CA GLN A 390 -12.84 -20.85 28.68
C GLN A 390 -12.13 -21.06 30.03
N ARG A 391 -11.72 -22.30 30.33
CA ARG A 391 -10.95 -22.59 31.55
C ARG A 391 -9.59 -21.90 31.57
N GLU A 392 -8.91 -21.84 30.43
CA GLU A 392 -7.64 -21.12 30.31
C GLU A 392 -7.82 -19.61 30.54
N VAL A 393 -8.85 -19.01 29.93
CA VAL A 393 -9.20 -17.59 30.10
C VAL A 393 -9.55 -17.28 31.56
N GLU A 394 -10.30 -18.14 32.24
CA GLU A 394 -10.62 -17.97 33.66
C GLU A 394 -9.36 -18.00 34.54
N GLY A 395 -8.47 -18.96 34.32
CA GLY A 395 -7.19 -19.05 35.04
C GLY A 395 -6.30 -17.83 34.80
N LEU A 396 -6.13 -17.42 33.54
CA LEU A 396 -5.33 -16.25 33.18
C LEU A 396 -5.91 -14.95 33.75
N ARG A 397 -7.24 -14.82 33.86
CA ARG A 397 -7.89 -13.66 34.49
C ARG A 397 -7.57 -13.57 35.98
N THR A 398 -7.56 -14.69 36.69
CA THR A 398 -7.17 -14.73 38.11
C THR A 398 -5.70 -14.35 38.28
N GLU A 399 -4.80 -14.94 37.50
CA GLU A 399 -3.36 -14.61 37.55
C GLU A 399 -3.10 -13.13 37.22
N LEU A 400 -3.81 -12.58 36.24
CA LEU A 400 -3.72 -11.17 35.87
C LEU A 400 -4.21 -10.25 37.00
N GLN A 401 -5.31 -10.59 37.66
CA GLN A 401 -5.84 -9.82 38.78
C GLN A 401 -4.85 -9.80 39.95
N GLU A 402 -4.29 -10.95 40.32
CA GLU A 402 -3.25 -11.04 41.36
C GLU A 402 -1.98 -10.26 40.98
N ALA A 403 -1.59 -10.27 39.70
CA ALA A 403 -0.47 -9.48 39.21
C ALA A 403 -0.75 -7.97 39.28
N ARG A 404 -1.98 -7.53 38.93
CA ARG A 404 -2.40 -6.12 39.04
C ARG A 404 -2.42 -5.64 40.48
N GLU A 405 -2.93 -6.43 41.41
CA GLU A 405 -2.94 -6.12 42.84
C GLU A 405 -1.51 -6.02 43.41
N ARG A 406 -0.62 -6.96 43.04
CA ARG A 406 0.81 -6.89 43.40
C ARG A 406 1.49 -5.64 42.84
N ALA A 407 1.22 -5.27 41.59
CA ALA A 407 1.76 -4.07 40.98
C ALA A 407 1.25 -2.79 41.66
N ALA A 408 -0.04 -2.70 41.94
CA ALA A 408 -0.65 -1.56 42.65
C ALA A 408 -0.09 -1.41 44.08
N ALA A 409 0.10 -2.51 44.80
CA ALA A 409 0.73 -2.51 46.13
C ALA A 409 2.17 -1.97 46.09
N SER A 410 2.93 -2.28 45.04
CA SER A 410 4.30 -1.78 44.87
C SER A 410 4.40 -0.29 44.49
N GLN A 411 3.33 0.31 43.96
CA GLN A 411 3.29 1.72 43.51
C GLN A 411 2.63 2.67 44.54
N GLY A 412 1.77 2.17 45.44
CA GLY A 412 0.88 2.99 46.27
C GLY A 412 1.19 3.09 47.77
N GLY A 413 2.30 2.52 48.28
CA GLY A 413 2.57 2.45 49.72
C GLY A 413 3.78 3.27 50.21
N PRO A 414 3.84 3.67 51.50
CA PRO A 414 5.07 4.17 52.15
C PRO A 414 6.23 3.14 52.14
N GLU A 415 5.96 1.89 51.71
CA GLU A 415 6.93 0.83 51.44
C GLU A 415 7.58 0.89 50.04
N ALA A 416 7.30 1.93 49.23
CA ALA A 416 8.10 2.27 48.04
C ALA A 416 9.56 2.66 48.37
N ARG A 417 9.96 2.54 49.65
CA ARG A 417 11.34 2.43 50.09
C ARG A 417 11.62 0.96 50.38
N THR A 418 12.31 0.29 49.46
CA THR A 418 13.11 -0.87 49.85
C THR A 418 14.06 -0.46 50.99
N LEU A 419 14.59 -1.43 51.74
CA LEU A 419 15.66 -1.21 52.75
C LEU A 419 16.90 -0.45 52.20
N SER A 420 16.97 -0.22 50.88
CA SER A 420 18.01 0.52 50.16
C SER A 420 17.62 1.93 49.67
N GLY A 421 16.37 2.36 49.82
CA GLY A 421 15.91 3.69 49.36
C GLY A 421 15.74 3.83 47.84
N ALA A 422 15.71 2.73 47.08
CA ALA A 422 15.51 2.75 45.63
C ALA A 422 14.03 2.90 45.24
N PHE A 423 13.73 3.87 44.38
CA PHE A 423 12.42 4.06 43.74
C PHE A 423 12.13 2.93 42.74
N VAL A 424 10.90 2.41 42.75
CA VAL A 424 10.41 1.47 41.73
C VAL A 424 9.87 2.28 40.55
N LEU A 425 10.53 2.20 39.40
CA LEU A 425 10.04 2.81 38.16
C LEU A 425 9.14 1.83 37.42
N PRO A 426 7.93 2.24 36.98
CA PRO A 426 7.12 1.41 36.11
C PRO A 426 7.83 1.24 34.76
N LEU A 427 7.99 -0.01 34.31
CA LEU A 427 8.50 -0.31 32.99
C LEU A 427 7.33 -0.33 32.00
N ALA A 428 7.45 0.37 30.88
CA ALA A 428 6.48 0.29 29.79
C ALA A 428 6.44 -1.13 29.22
N ALA A 429 5.26 -1.63 28.86
CA ALA A 429 5.15 -2.91 28.16
C ALA A 429 5.65 -2.74 26.72
N ASP A 430 6.31 -3.77 26.19
CA ASP A 430 6.84 -3.77 24.82
C ASP A 430 5.71 -4.20 23.86
N SER A 431 4.87 -3.26 23.43
CA SER A 431 3.85 -3.51 22.40
C SER A 431 4.37 -3.13 21.02
N LYS A 432 4.22 -4.05 20.08
CA LYS A 432 4.70 -3.87 18.71
C LYS A 432 3.62 -3.21 17.86
N VAL A 433 3.74 -1.90 17.71
CA VAL A 433 3.00 -1.10 16.74
C VAL A 433 3.91 -0.82 15.55
N THR A 434 3.44 -1.13 14.35
CA THR A 434 4.12 -0.82 13.09
C THR A 434 3.30 0.20 12.32
N CYS A 435 3.94 1.29 11.92
CA CYS A 435 3.34 2.31 11.10
C CYS A 435 4.11 2.42 9.78
N SER A 436 3.42 2.78 8.70
CA SER A 436 4.04 3.12 7.42
C SER A 436 3.28 4.26 6.77
N LEU A 437 3.98 5.22 6.18
CA LEU A 437 3.39 6.35 5.48
C LEU A 437 3.98 6.43 4.07
N ASP A 438 3.14 6.24 3.06
CA ASP A 438 3.62 6.16 1.68
C ASP A 438 2.66 6.82 0.68
N PRO A 439 3.19 7.46 -0.37
CA PRO A 439 2.36 8.06 -1.41
C PRO A 439 1.74 6.98 -2.31
N LEU A 440 0.44 7.08 -2.55
CA LEU A 440 -0.29 6.23 -3.48
C LEU A 440 -0.01 6.68 -4.92
N THR A 441 0.40 5.74 -5.75
CA THR A 441 0.70 5.97 -7.16
C THR A 441 -0.55 5.65 -7.98
N GLY A 442 -1.44 6.63 -8.16
CA GLY A 442 -2.55 6.49 -9.11
C GLY A 442 -2.05 6.20 -10.53
N GLY A 443 -2.71 5.26 -11.21
CA GLY A 443 -2.45 4.89 -12.60
C GLY A 443 -2.53 6.09 -13.53
N GLU A 444 -1.66 6.11 -14.55
CA GLU A 444 -1.48 7.25 -15.47
C GLU A 444 -2.68 7.53 -16.40
N GLU A 445 -3.69 6.66 -16.42
CA GLU A 445 -4.74 6.67 -17.45
C GLU A 445 -6.13 7.14 -16.97
N GLY A 446 -6.31 7.42 -15.68
CA GLY A 446 -7.54 8.03 -15.15
C GLY A 446 -7.30 9.48 -14.75
N GLY A 447 -7.83 10.44 -15.52
CA GLY A 447 -7.61 11.88 -15.38
C GLY A 447 -8.08 12.54 -14.07
N GLY A 448 -7.60 12.10 -12.90
CA GLY A 448 -8.09 12.63 -11.63
C GLY A 448 -7.34 12.23 -10.36
N SER A 449 -6.03 11.97 -10.40
CA SER A 449 -5.33 11.61 -9.15
C SER A 449 -4.91 12.86 -8.37
N VAL A 450 -5.57 13.10 -7.23
CA VAL A 450 -5.03 13.88 -6.11
C VAL A 450 -3.79 13.16 -5.56
N SER A 451 -2.82 13.89 -5.01
CA SER A 451 -1.64 13.30 -4.34
C SER A 451 -2.02 12.75 -2.98
N VAL A 452 -2.36 11.47 -2.92
CA VAL A 452 -2.81 10.82 -1.69
C VAL A 452 -1.64 10.07 -1.04
N TRP A 453 -1.52 10.20 0.28
CA TRP A 453 -0.59 9.48 1.14
C TRP A 453 -1.36 8.54 2.03
N GLU A 454 -0.93 7.30 2.11
CA GLU A 454 -1.54 6.25 2.92
C GLU A 454 -0.72 6.00 4.18
N LEU A 455 -1.31 6.31 5.33
CA LEU A 455 -0.84 5.90 6.64
C LEU A 455 -1.49 4.56 6.99
N VAL A 456 -0.69 3.52 7.15
CA VAL A 456 -1.13 2.22 7.67
C VAL A 456 -0.56 2.03 9.07
N VAL A 457 -1.41 1.72 10.04
CA VAL A 457 -1.02 1.34 11.40
C VAL A 457 -1.45 -0.10 11.62
N SER A 458 -0.55 -0.93 12.16
CA SER A 458 -0.82 -2.32 12.51
C SER A 458 -0.20 -2.64 13.86
N ALA A 459 -0.99 -3.20 14.77
CA ALA A 459 -0.61 -3.53 16.12
C ALA A 459 -0.92 -4.99 16.44
N VAL A 460 -0.06 -5.61 17.25
CA VAL A 460 -0.25 -6.99 17.70
C VAL A 460 -1.37 -7.06 18.74
N GLU A 461 -1.39 -6.09 19.64
CA GLU A 461 -2.45 -5.88 20.61
C GLU A 461 -3.49 -4.92 20.03
N PRO A 462 -4.79 -5.11 20.33
CA PRO A 462 -5.81 -4.17 19.93
C PRO A 462 -5.53 -2.78 20.49
N LEU A 463 -5.60 -1.75 19.64
CA LEU A 463 -5.51 -0.34 20.02
C LEU A 463 -6.88 0.24 20.34
N GLU A 464 -6.98 1.06 21.38
CA GLU A 464 -8.17 1.87 21.67
C GLU A 464 -8.29 2.99 20.64
N GLU A 465 -7.23 3.80 20.54
CA GLU A 465 -7.16 5.01 19.73
C GLU A 465 -5.83 5.10 18.97
N VAL A 466 -5.89 5.61 17.75
CA VAL A 466 -4.74 6.03 16.94
C VAL A 466 -4.87 7.52 16.62
N VAL A 467 -3.88 8.32 17.02
CA VAL A 467 -3.85 9.77 16.77
C VAL A 467 -2.67 10.11 15.86
N ALA A 468 -2.94 10.77 14.74
CA ALA A 468 -1.94 11.30 13.83
C ALA A 468 -1.95 12.83 13.86
N VAL A 469 -0.78 13.45 14.08
CA VAL A 469 -0.59 14.90 14.18
C VAL A 469 0.49 15.34 13.20
N LEU A 470 0.17 16.22 12.26
CA LEU A 470 1.10 16.81 11.30
C LEU A 470 1.50 18.21 11.75
N GLU A 471 2.80 18.43 11.96
CA GLU A 471 3.36 19.70 12.45
C GLU A 471 4.71 20.06 11.80
N PRO A 472 4.87 21.31 11.29
CA PRO A 472 3.81 22.24 10.92
C PRO A 472 3.04 21.71 9.71
N GLY A 473 1.80 22.15 9.53
CA GLY A 473 1.12 22.00 8.25
C GLY A 473 -0.28 21.41 8.33
N GLY A 474 -0.90 21.29 7.16
CA GLY A 474 -2.26 20.81 7.02
C GLY A 474 -2.39 19.71 5.98
N ALA A 475 -3.42 18.89 6.14
CA ALA A 475 -3.80 17.87 5.18
C ALA A 475 -5.33 17.78 5.10
N GLU A 476 -5.82 17.21 4.01
CA GLU A 476 -7.21 16.78 3.88
C GLU A 476 -7.28 15.26 4.08
N VAL A 477 -8.23 14.77 4.88
CA VAL A 477 -8.48 13.32 4.97
C VAL A 477 -9.30 12.89 3.76
N VAL A 478 -8.71 12.07 2.89
CA VAL A 478 -9.34 11.58 1.66
C VAL A 478 -10.25 10.38 1.96
N SER A 479 -9.77 9.46 2.79
CA SER A 479 -10.55 8.30 3.25
C SER A 479 -9.87 7.66 4.46
N ALA A 480 -10.58 6.83 5.20
CA ALA A 480 -9.98 5.96 6.20
C ALA A 480 -10.64 4.58 6.16
N PHE A 481 -10.00 3.57 6.74
CA PHE A 481 -10.48 2.19 6.80
C PHE A 481 -10.07 1.51 8.11
N GLY A 482 -10.83 0.50 8.53
CA GLY A 482 -10.53 -0.28 9.73
C GLY A 482 -10.74 0.50 11.02
N PHE A 483 -11.84 1.24 11.12
CA PHE A 483 -12.17 2.05 12.29
C PHE A 483 -13.66 2.01 12.63
N SER A 484 -13.98 2.35 13.87
CA SER A 484 -15.37 2.53 14.35
C SER A 484 -15.78 4.00 14.34
N ARG A 485 -14.86 4.90 14.72
CA ARG A 485 -15.07 6.35 14.67
C ARG A 485 -13.83 7.08 14.13
N LEU A 486 -14.04 8.16 13.38
CA LEU A 486 -13.01 9.05 12.85
C LEU A 486 -13.29 10.49 13.31
N LEU A 487 -12.28 11.16 13.85
CA LEU A 487 -12.31 12.56 14.26
C LEU A 487 -11.19 13.31 13.52
N ALA A 488 -11.55 14.27 12.68
CA ALA A 488 -10.57 15.11 11.97
C ALA A 488 -10.91 16.58 12.22
N ASP A 489 -9.95 17.33 12.78
CA ASP A 489 -10.03 18.79 13.04
C ASP A 489 -11.41 19.30 13.51
N GLY A 490 -12.00 18.61 14.49
CA GLY A 490 -13.28 18.99 15.12
C GLY A 490 -14.57 18.53 14.42
N THR A 491 -14.50 17.75 13.34
CA THR A 491 -15.70 17.15 12.69
C THR A 491 -15.99 15.74 13.20
N ILE A 492 -17.26 15.47 13.52
CA ILE A 492 -17.78 14.14 13.88
C ILE A 492 -18.33 13.50 12.61
N GLY A 493 -17.69 12.44 12.12
CA GLY A 493 -18.32 11.51 11.18
C GLY A 493 -18.96 10.36 11.96
N GLU A 494 -20.30 10.29 12.01
CA GLU A 494 -21.00 9.10 12.50
C GLU A 494 -21.14 8.08 11.36
N GLY A 495 -20.66 6.86 11.56
CA GLY A 495 -20.85 5.76 10.61
C GLY A 495 -22.23 5.12 10.76
N GLY A 496 -23.19 5.49 9.90
CA GLY A 496 -24.51 4.85 9.83
C GLY A 496 -24.77 4.20 8.47
N GLY A 497 -25.16 2.92 8.46
CA GLY A 497 -25.86 2.27 7.33
C GLY A 497 -25.34 0.90 6.87
N GLU A 498 -26.16 -0.12 7.17
CA GLU A 498 -26.28 -1.51 6.67
C GLU A 498 -25.07 -2.41 6.37
N ASP A 499 -25.10 -3.55 7.07
CA ASP A 499 -24.17 -4.67 7.03
C ASP A 499 -24.44 -5.52 5.78
N VAL A 500 -23.77 -5.19 4.66
CA VAL A 500 -23.73 -6.07 3.48
C VAL A 500 -22.40 -6.81 3.52
N GLY A 501 -22.49 -8.13 3.71
CA GLY A 501 -21.37 -9.02 4.02
C GLY A 501 -20.07 -8.72 3.29
N GLY A 502 -19.00 -8.53 4.07
CA GLY A 502 -17.61 -8.52 3.60
C GLY A 502 -17.02 -7.16 3.21
N GLY A 503 -17.77 -6.06 3.31
CA GLY A 503 -17.32 -4.74 2.86
C GLY A 503 -16.74 -3.84 3.95
N GLN A 504 -15.61 -3.21 3.66
CA GLN A 504 -14.97 -2.15 4.44
C GLN A 504 -15.93 -0.98 4.70
N LYS A 505 -15.98 -0.45 5.92
CA LYS A 505 -16.72 0.79 6.24
C LYS A 505 -16.01 2.00 5.63
N LEU A 506 -16.64 2.62 4.65
CA LEU A 506 -16.19 3.85 4.00
C LEU A 506 -16.98 5.02 4.60
N VAL A 507 -16.32 6.01 5.21
CA VAL A 507 -16.99 7.23 5.69
C VAL A 507 -16.68 8.39 4.76
N ARG A 508 -17.74 9.09 4.34
CA ARG A 508 -17.68 10.34 3.57
C ARG A 508 -17.56 11.49 4.56
N ILE A 509 -16.42 12.19 4.59
CA ILE A 509 -16.23 13.37 5.43
C ILE A 509 -16.91 14.54 4.74
N ARG A 510 -17.98 15.09 5.33
CA ARG A 510 -18.57 16.36 4.88
C ARG A 510 -17.63 17.50 5.26
N GLU A 511 -17.41 18.42 4.32
CA GLU A 511 -16.57 19.62 4.43
C GLU A 511 -16.68 20.27 5.82
N ALA A 512 -15.56 20.32 6.54
CA ALA A 512 -15.37 21.30 7.60
C ALA A 512 -15.07 22.64 6.93
N VAL A 513 -16.06 23.53 6.84
CA VAL A 513 -15.76 24.95 6.71
C VAL A 513 -15.08 25.33 8.01
N GLY A 514 -13.75 25.47 7.96
CA GLY A 514 -12.95 25.95 9.08
C GLY A 514 -13.60 27.18 9.70
N GLY A 515 -13.55 27.26 11.03
CA GLY A 515 -14.13 28.35 11.81
C GLY A 515 -13.80 29.71 11.20
N ARG A 516 -14.79 30.60 11.19
CA ARG A 516 -14.78 31.98 10.66
C ARG A 516 -13.75 32.93 11.33
N SER A 517 -12.65 32.46 11.89
CA SER A 517 -11.64 33.30 12.53
C SER A 517 -10.23 32.93 12.09
N GLY A 518 -9.61 33.86 11.37
CA GLY A 518 -8.26 33.84 10.81
C GLY A 518 -7.18 33.16 11.65
N SER A 519 -6.68 32.05 11.13
CA SER A 519 -5.28 31.59 11.01
C SER A 519 -5.34 30.07 10.78
N PRO A 520 -4.56 29.49 9.85
CA PRO A 520 -4.45 28.04 9.79
C PRO A 520 -3.93 27.57 11.15
N SER A 521 -4.57 26.56 11.76
CA SER A 521 -3.96 25.90 12.91
C SER A 521 -2.55 25.49 12.52
N GLU A 522 -1.56 25.75 13.40
CA GLU A 522 -0.16 25.37 13.14
C GLU A 522 0.02 23.84 13.03
N SER A 523 -1.00 23.07 13.43
CA SER A 523 -1.05 21.62 13.40
C SER A 523 -2.36 21.08 12.81
N PHE A 524 -2.27 19.95 12.11
CA PHE A 524 -3.40 19.14 11.68
C PHE A 524 -3.47 17.85 12.50
N GLN A 525 -4.66 17.46 12.97
CA GLN A 525 -4.85 16.26 13.76
C GLN A 525 -6.00 15.40 13.23
N VAL A 526 -5.75 14.09 13.18
CA VAL A 526 -6.74 13.04 12.92
C VAL A 526 -6.66 11.99 14.02
N SER A 527 -7.80 11.57 14.56
CA SER A 527 -7.94 10.49 15.54
C SER A 527 -8.88 9.42 14.99
N VAL A 528 -8.51 8.16 15.23
CA VAL A 528 -9.21 6.97 14.81
C VAL A 528 -9.45 6.10 16.04
N ASP A 529 -10.71 5.79 16.32
CA ASP A 529 -11.13 5.00 17.49
C ASP A 529 -11.78 3.69 17.03
N SER A 530 -11.46 2.63 17.76
CA SER A 530 -11.88 1.24 17.53
C SER A 530 -13.23 0.88 18.15
N GLY A 531 -13.71 1.62 19.15
CA GLY A 531 -14.78 1.15 20.01
C GLY A 531 -14.37 -0.10 20.82
N PRO A 532 -15.31 -0.95 21.25
CA PRO A 532 -15.04 -1.99 22.26
C PRO A 532 -14.21 -3.20 21.77
N GLU A 533 -14.08 -3.40 20.47
CA GLU A 533 -13.37 -4.57 19.90
C GLU A 533 -11.87 -4.33 19.67
N GLY A 534 -11.42 -3.07 19.67
CA GLY A 534 -10.02 -2.73 19.46
C GLY A 534 -9.55 -2.74 18.00
N LEU A 535 -8.55 -1.91 17.70
CA LEU A 535 -7.93 -1.74 16.37
C LEU A 535 -6.63 -2.54 16.27
N THR A 536 -6.62 -3.62 15.49
CA THR A 536 -5.35 -4.30 15.13
C THR A 536 -4.74 -3.73 13.85
N ARG A 537 -5.55 -3.10 12.99
CA ARG A 537 -5.11 -2.40 11.79
C ARG A 537 -6.06 -1.27 11.41
N CYS A 538 -5.53 -0.08 11.15
CA CYS A 538 -6.27 1.01 10.51
C CYS A 538 -5.46 1.61 9.36
N VAL A 539 -6.17 2.23 8.42
CA VAL A 539 -5.59 2.92 7.27
C VAL A 539 -6.20 4.31 7.21
N VAL A 540 -5.38 5.34 7.11
CA VAL A 540 -5.80 6.73 6.94
C VAL A 540 -5.13 7.29 5.70
N ARG A 541 -5.93 7.73 4.74
CA ARG A 541 -5.46 8.39 3.53
C ARG A 541 -5.57 9.88 3.69
N LEU A 542 -4.44 10.56 3.56
CA LEU A 542 -4.28 11.98 3.74
C LEU A 542 -3.76 12.59 2.43
N SER A 543 -4.19 13.80 2.10
CA SER A 543 -3.56 14.58 1.04
C SER A 543 -2.98 15.84 1.68
N PRO A 544 -1.67 15.85 1.99
CA PRO A 544 -1.01 17.02 2.57
C PRO A 544 -1.05 18.22 1.64
N PHE A 545 -1.19 19.41 2.20
CA PHE A 545 -1.08 20.64 1.42
C PHE A 545 0.38 20.88 1.02
N GLU A 546 0.58 21.24 -0.25
CA GLU A 546 1.90 21.53 -0.77
C GLU A 546 2.47 22.82 -0.13
N GLY A 547 3.76 22.83 0.17
CA GLY A 547 4.45 23.92 0.85
C GLY A 547 4.46 23.85 2.37
N THR A 548 3.66 22.96 2.99
CA THR A 548 3.61 22.79 4.44
C THR A 548 4.28 21.49 4.90
N GLY A 549 5.53 21.26 4.48
CA GLY A 549 6.30 20.08 4.90
C GLY A 549 6.51 20.04 6.41
N GLY A 550 6.51 18.84 6.99
CA GLY A 550 6.52 18.69 8.44
C GLY A 550 6.62 17.25 8.93
N ALA A 551 6.65 17.09 10.25
CA ALA A 551 6.67 15.79 10.90
C ALA A 551 5.23 15.32 11.19
N LEU A 552 4.84 14.19 10.60
CA LEU A 552 3.63 13.45 10.98
C LEU A 552 3.97 12.50 12.13
N ARG A 553 3.50 12.81 13.34
CA ARG A 553 3.62 11.94 14.51
C ARG A 553 2.37 11.11 14.67
N VAL A 554 2.54 9.81 14.86
CA VAL A 554 1.46 8.83 15.00
C VAL A 554 1.59 8.17 16.36
N PHE A 555 0.52 8.25 17.14
CA PHE A 555 0.41 7.71 18.48
C PHE A 555 -0.61 6.56 18.48
N GLY A 556 -0.24 5.41 19.02
CA GLY A 556 -1.15 4.29 19.22
C GLY A 556 -1.25 3.93 20.70
N THR A 557 -2.47 3.87 21.22
CA THR A 557 -2.77 3.51 22.61
C THR A 557 -3.42 2.13 22.66
N PRO A 558 -2.87 1.14 23.39
CA PRO A 558 -3.46 -0.19 23.51
C PRO A 558 -4.77 -0.15 24.30
N LEU A 559 -5.72 -1.01 23.91
CA LEU A 559 -7.03 -1.16 24.55
C LEU A 559 -6.92 -1.76 25.97
N GLU A 560 -5.98 -2.67 26.18
CA GLU A 560 -5.78 -3.35 27.45
C GLU A 560 -4.30 -3.30 27.89
N GLY A 561 -4.05 -3.03 29.18
CA GLY A 561 -2.70 -2.99 29.76
C GLY A 561 -2.44 -1.69 30.53
N PRO A 562 -1.25 -1.49 31.12
CA PRO A 562 -0.88 -0.15 31.56
C PRO A 562 -0.94 0.79 30.34
N LEU A 563 -1.54 1.97 30.48
CA LEU A 563 -1.66 2.93 29.37
C LEU A 563 -0.28 3.50 29.03
N PHE A 564 0.39 2.91 28.04
CA PHE A 564 1.56 3.48 27.38
C PHE A 564 1.19 3.79 25.93
N CYS A 565 1.81 4.80 25.34
CA CYS A 565 1.61 5.13 23.92
C CYS A 565 2.87 4.77 23.14
N SER A 566 2.69 4.13 21.98
CA SER A 566 3.75 4.04 20.98
C SER A 566 3.71 5.27 20.11
N ALA A 567 4.86 5.90 19.85
CA ALA A 567 4.97 7.08 18.99
C ALA A 567 5.91 6.81 17.82
N THR A 568 5.42 6.98 16.59
CA THR A 568 6.22 6.91 15.36
C THR A 568 6.15 8.23 14.62
N ALA A 569 7.26 8.71 14.06
CA ALA A 569 7.29 9.96 13.31
C ALA A 569 7.72 9.73 11.86
N PHE A 570 7.00 10.34 10.92
CA PHE A 570 7.31 10.37 9.50
C PHE A 570 7.56 11.80 9.03
N TRP A 571 8.40 11.97 8.02
CA TRP A 571 8.58 13.26 7.36
C TRP A 571 7.66 13.35 6.14
N VAL A 572 6.79 14.36 6.11
CA VAL A 572 5.99 14.72 4.94
C VAL A 572 6.76 15.79 4.15
N PRO A 573 7.17 15.52 2.90
CA PRO A 573 7.93 16.47 2.10
C PRO A 573 7.08 17.70 1.73
N SER A 574 7.73 18.87 1.64
CA SER A 574 7.07 20.12 1.23
C SER A 574 6.47 20.05 -0.19
N LEU A 575 7.08 19.26 -1.09
CA LEU A 575 6.54 18.92 -2.41
C LEU A 575 5.92 17.52 -2.41
N SER A 576 5.00 17.29 -1.48
CA SER A 576 4.30 16.00 -1.27
C SER A 576 3.53 15.48 -2.49
N SER A 577 3.23 16.35 -3.47
CA SER A 577 2.50 16.01 -4.70
C SER A 577 3.38 15.48 -5.84
N TYR A 578 4.70 15.63 -5.71
CA TYR A 578 5.68 15.31 -6.75
C TYR A 578 6.30 13.93 -6.56
N ARG A 579 6.11 13.05 -7.55
CA ARG A 579 6.70 11.71 -7.58
C ARG A 579 7.89 11.63 -8.52
N ASN A 580 8.90 10.85 -8.17
CA ASN A 580 10.03 10.56 -9.05
C ASN A 580 9.55 9.71 -10.27
N VAL A 581 9.90 10.14 -11.48
CA VAL A 581 9.53 9.47 -12.74
C VAL A 581 10.74 9.16 -13.63
N GLN A 582 11.95 9.18 -13.06
CA GLN A 582 13.19 8.91 -13.78
C GLN A 582 13.16 7.53 -14.47
N GLY A 583 13.62 7.47 -15.73
CA GLY A 583 13.67 6.22 -16.50
C GLY A 583 12.32 5.68 -17.00
N ARG A 584 11.20 6.38 -16.77
CA ARG A 584 9.85 5.94 -17.18
C ARG A 584 9.42 6.40 -18.58
N GLY A 585 10.35 6.82 -19.44
CA GLY A 585 10.06 7.27 -20.81
C GLY A 585 9.31 8.63 -20.91
N LEU A 586 8.91 9.22 -19.78
CA LEU A 586 8.31 10.55 -19.66
C LEU A 586 9.27 11.69 -20.01
N GLU A 587 10.57 11.41 -20.18
CA GLU A 587 11.57 12.35 -20.69
C GLU A 587 11.19 12.90 -22.08
N LYS A 588 10.35 12.19 -22.84
CA LYS A 588 9.83 12.62 -24.14
C LYS A 588 8.69 13.63 -24.04
N ARG A 589 8.03 13.79 -22.88
CA ARG A 589 7.16 14.94 -22.61
C ARG A 589 8.11 16.10 -22.33
N SER A 590 8.50 16.79 -23.39
CA SER A 590 9.27 18.02 -23.25
C SER A 590 8.52 18.98 -22.34
N VAL A 591 9.25 19.55 -21.38
CA VAL A 591 8.98 20.91 -20.92
C VAL A 591 8.51 21.72 -22.13
N SER A 592 7.30 22.28 -22.03
CA SER A 592 6.54 22.83 -23.17
C SER A 592 7.41 23.55 -24.21
N GLU A 593 7.11 23.39 -25.50
CA GLU A 593 7.80 24.11 -26.61
C GLU A 593 7.75 25.64 -26.44
N GLY A 594 6.91 26.17 -25.52
CA GLY A 594 6.83 27.57 -25.10
C GLY A 594 7.76 28.00 -23.95
N GLY A 595 8.59 27.11 -23.40
CA GLY A 595 9.57 27.37 -22.33
C GLY A 595 9.01 27.27 -20.90
N SER A 596 9.79 26.69 -19.97
CA SER A 596 9.43 26.65 -18.53
C SER A 596 9.98 27.83 -17.75
N SER A 597 9.44 28.04 -16.55
CA SER A 597 10.15 28.78 -15.51
C SER A 597 11.42 28.03 -15.06
N SER A 598 12.42 28.76 -14.59
CA SER A 598 13.71 28.18 -14.17
C SER A 598 14.24 28.85 -12.91
N LEU A 599 14.82 28.06 -12.02
CA LEU A 599 15.50 28.48 -10.81
C LEU A 599 16.97 28.04 -10.88
N VAL A 600 17.89 28.95 -10.57
CA VAL A 600 19.31 28.66 -10.39
C VAL A 600 19.74 29.14 -9.01
N VAL A 601 20.24 28.23 -8.19
CA VAL A 601 20.82 28.53 -6.88
C VAL A 601 22.29 28.16 -6.88
N GLU A 602 23.14 29.14 -6.60
CA GLU A 602 24.59 28.99 -6.55
C GLU A 602 25.11 29.28 -5.14
N GLY A 603 26.10 28.53 -4.68
CA GLY A 603 26.69 28.75 -3.37
C GLY A 603 27.84 27.81 -3.03
N ALA A 604 28.50 28.05 -1.91
CA ALA A 604 29.62 27.24 -1.46
C ALA A 604 29.16 25.98 -0.70
N PHE A 605 28.35 25.13 -1.32
CA PHE A 605 27.85 23.87 -0.77
C PHE A 605 28.26 22.66 -1.61
N SER A 606 28.48 21.52 -0.95
CA SER A 606 28.77 20.24 -1.64
C SER A 606 27.48 19.64 -2.21
N VAL A 607 27.62 18.73 -3.18
CA VAL A 607 26.51 17.94 -3.73
C VAL A 607 25.79 17.16 -2.61
N VAL A 608 26.51 16.70 -1.59
CA VAL A 608 25.92 16.01 -0.42
C VAL A 608 24.94 16.91 0.35
N ASN A 609 25.32 18.15 0.62
CA ASN A 609 24.43 19.09 1.31
C ASN A 609 23.20 19.42 0.46
N LEU A 610 23.41 19.68 -0.83
CA LEU A 610 22.32 19.94 -1.77
C LEU A 610 21.34 18.77 -1.82
N PHE A 611 21.86 17.55 -1.98
CA PHE A 611 21.06 16.35 -2.03
C PHE A 611 20.26 16.16 -0.74
N ALA A 612 20.85 16.42 0.42
CA ALA A 612 20.16 16.37 1.70
C ALA A 612 19.01 17.39 1.83
N TRP A 613 19.17 18.60 1.29
CA TRP A 613 18.11 19.62 1.29
C TRP A 613 16.99 19.26 0.30
N VAL A 614 17.34 18.86 -0.93
CA VAL A 614 16.35 18.43 -1.94
C VAL A 614 15.56 17.21 -1.46
N ARG A 615 16.20 16.26 -0.75
CA ARG A 615 15.54 15.08 -0.15
C ARG A 615 14.53 15.43 0.94
N ARG A 616 14.59 16.63 1.56
CA ARG A 616 13.53 17.10 2.47
C ARG A 616 12.31 17.61 1.72
N CYS A 617 12.51 18.17 0.53
CA CYS A 617 11.43 18.68 -0.29
C CYS A 617 10.66 17.58 -1.02
N LEU A 618 11.33 16.50 -1.44
CA LEU A 618 10.80 15.51 -2.37
C LEU A 618 10.92 14.08 -1.83
N HIS A 619 9.95 13.23 -2.16
CA HIS A 619 10.02 11.80 -1.88
C HIS A 619 10.56 10.99 -3.07
N GLY A 620 10.97 9.74 -2.82
CA GLY A 620 11.44 8.84 -3.89
C GLY A 620 12.83 9.18 -4.44
N LEU A 621 13.63 9.95 -3.69
CA LEU A 621 15.06 10.11 -3.96
C LEU A 621 15.84 8.95 -3.32
N PRO A 622 16.89 8.42 -3.97
CA PRO A 622 17.68 7.31 -3.44
C PRO A 622 18.40 7.71 -2.15
N GLU A 623 18.56 6.77 -1.21
CA GLU A 623 19.21 7.04 0.10
C GLU A 623 20.71 7.32 -0.04
N ARG A 624 21.33 6.82 -1.13
CA ARG A 624 22.72 7.08 -1.48
C ARG A 624 22.81 7.79 -2.83
N GLN A 625 23.88 8.56 -3.00
CA GLN A 625 24.20 9.21 -4.26
C GLN A 625 24.50 8.15 -5.33
N THR A 626 24.00 8.37 -6.54
CA THR A 626 24.30 7.52 -7.69
C THR A 626 25.60 7.99 -8.34
N GLY A 627 26.66 7.20 -8.24
CA GLY A 627 27.95 7.42 -8.92
C GLY A 627 29.14 7.50 -7.97
N ASP A 628 30.21 6.75 -8.28
CA ASP A 628 31.50 6.76 -7.56
C ASP A 628 32.40 7.94 -7.98
N ASP A 629 31.95 8.77 -8.92
CA ASP A 629 32.74 9.86 -9.49
C ASP A 629 32.61 11.14 -8.65
N GLU A 630 33.70 11.52 -7.98
CA GLU A 630 33.86 12.83 -7.34
C GLU A 630 33.60 13.94 -8.37
N GLY A 631 32.46 14.65 -8.23
CA GLY A 631 32.05 15.74 -9.12
C GLY A 631 30.92 15.41 -10.11
N ALA A 632 30.32 14.20 -10.06
CA ALA A 632 29.23 13.83 -10.95
C ALA A 632 27.98 14.72 -10.77
N THR A 633 27.47 15.23 -11.89
CA THR A 633 26.19 15.93 -11.95
C THR A 633 25.05 14.93 -11.79
N GLN A 634 24.14 15.17 -10.84
CA GLN A 634 22.97 14.33 -10.59
C GLN A 634 21.73 15.01 -11.14
N SER A 635 20.99 14.32 -12.01
CA SER A 635 19.74 14.79 -12.58
C SER A 635 18.57 13.95 -12.09
N PHE A 636 17.49 14.60 -11.68
CA PHE A 636 16.25 13.99 -11.24
C PHE A 636 15.06 14.59 -11.98
N LEU A 637 14.05 13.77 -12.26
CA LEU A 637 12.83 14.19 -12.92
C LEU A 637 11.62 13.76 -12.10
N PHE A 638 10.77 14.73 -11.79
CA PHE A 638 9.57 14.53 -10.99
C PHE A 638 8.33 14.96 -11.76
N TRP A 639 7.18 14.36 -11.41
CA TRP A 639 5.88 14.72 -11.95
C TRP A 639 4.90 15.00 -10.81
N SER A 640 4.15 16.09 -10.91
CA SER A 640 3.06 16.39 -9.98
C SER A 640 1.73 15.86 -10.53
N ALA A 641 1.10 14.97 -9.78
CA ALA A 641 -0.25 14.49 -10.11
C ALA A 641 -1.30 15.60 -10.00
N LEU A 642 -1.06 16.56 -9.09
CA LEU A 642 -1.98 17.66 -8.79
C LEU A 642 -1.99 18.72 -9.90
N SER A 643 -0.82 19.23 -10.30
CA SER A 643 -0.71 20.26 -11.34
C SER A 643 -0.51 19.70 -12.75
N GLY A 644 -0.18 18.41 -12.89
CA GLY A 644 0.14 17.79 -14.17
C GLY A 644 1.42 18.36 -14.80
N THR A 645 2.38 18.80 -13.98
CA THR A 645 3.63 19.44 -14.43
C THR A 645 4.84 18.56 -14.15
N LEU A 646 5.93 18.81 -14.88
CA LEU A 646 7.23 18.17 -14.67
C LEU A 646 8.17 19.13 -13.96
N LEU A 647 8.93 18.59 -13.02
CA LEU A 647 10.00 19.29 -12.30
C LEU A 647 11.32 18.56 -12.56
N SER A 648 12.20 19.20 -13.31
CA SER A 648 13.57 18.74 -13.57
C SER A 648 14.51 19.41 -12.58
N ILE A 649 15.36 18.63 -11.91
CA ILE A 649 16.37 19.15 -10.97
C ILE A 649 17.73 18.59 -11.38
N ILE A 650 18.70 19.48 -11.55
CA ILE A 650 20.08 19.15 -11.87
C ILE A 650 20.96 19.72 -10.75
N CYS A 651 21.62 18.83 -10.03
CA CYS A 651 22.54 19.16 -8.95
C CYS A 651 23.97 18.92 -9.41
N SER A 652 24.80 19.95 -9.33
CA SER A 652 26.25 19.87 -9.49
C SER A 652 26.93 20.49 -8.28
N GLU A 653 28.25 20.37 -8.18
CA GLU A 653 28.97 21.00 -7.07
C GLU A 653 28.74 22.52 -7.06
N GLY A 654 28.28 23.04 -5.93
CA GLY A 654 28.01 24.47 -5.73
C GLY A 654 26.83 25.06 -6.53
N GLN A 655 26.06 24.26 -7.27
CA GLN A 655 24.95 24.78 -8.09
C GLN A 655 23.78 23.79 -8.20
N VAL A 656 22.56 24.32 -8.13
CA VAL A 656 21.31 23.61 -8.47
C VAL A 656 20.58 24.38 -9.53
N THR A 657 20.19 23.68 -10.59
CA THR A 657 19.28 24.19 -11.63
C THR A 657 17.99 23.41 -11.60
N ALA A 658 16.86 24.09 -11.39
CA ALA A 658 15.54 23.50 -11.44
C ALA A 658 14.69 24.15 -12.56
N LYS A 659 13.88 23.35 -13.25
CA LYS A 659 12.94 23.80 -14.29
C LYS A 659 11.57 23.18 -14.07
N SER A 660 10.53 24.01 -14.10
CA SER A 660 9.13 23.59 -13.97
C SER A 660 8.19 24.64 -14.54
N ASP A 661 6.99 24.21 -14.96
CA ASP A 661 5.87 25.10 -15.29
C ASP A 661 5.17 25.62 -14.01
N ASP A 662 5.39 24.95 -12.88
CA ASP A 662 4.83 25.29 -11.58
C ASP A 662 5.80 26.18 -10.77
N ILE A 663 5.55 27.49 -10.80
CA ILE A 663 6.35 28.47 -10.06
C ILE A 663 6.32 28.24 -8.54
N HIS A 664 5.23 27.71 -7.99
CA HIS A 664 5.13 27.47 -6.55
C HIS A 664 6.13 26.40 -6.11
N ALA A 665 6.26 25.34 -6.90
CA ALA A 665 7.23 24.29 -6.63
C ALA A 665 8.69 24.80 -6.69
N LEU A 666 8.98 25.73 -7.61
CA LEU A 666 10.29 26.39 -7.67
C LEU A 666 10.53 27.28 -6.45
N SER A 667 9.54 28.05 -5.99
CA SER A 667 9.66 28.87 -4.78
C SER A 667 9.90 28.01 -3.52
N ILE A 668 9.19 26.89 -3.37
CA ILE A 668 9.43 25.96 -2.25
C ILE A 668 10.86 25.42 -2.27
N LEU A 669 11.37 25.02 -3.45
CA LEU A 669 12.76 24.56 -3.58
C LEU A 669 13.76 25.66 -3.25
N GLU A 670 13.51 26.89 -3.71
CA GLU A 670 14.35 28.05 -3.41
C GLU A 670 14.44 28.27 -1.89
N ASP A 671 13.30 28.32 -1.21
CA ASP A 671 13.23 28.58 0.23
C ASP A 671 13.94 27.49 1.05
N GLU A 672 13.77 26.22 0.70
CA GLU A 672 14.42 25.09 1.37
C GLU A 672 15.94 25.05 1.13
N ILE A 673 16.39 25.28 -0.09
CA ILE A 673 17.84 25.29 -0.41
C ILE A 673 18.52 26.50 0.24
N VAL A 674 17.92 27.69 0.14
CA VAL A 674 18.47 28.91 0.75
C VAL A 674 18.39 28.86 2.27
N GLY A 675 17.30 28.32 2.83
CA GLY A 675 17.15 28.07 4.26
C GLY A 675 18.16 27.05 4.78
N GLY A 676 18.38 25.97 4.03
CA GLY A 676 19.41 24.96 4.28
C GLY A 676 20.82 25.53 4.26
N ALA A 677 21.14 26.36 3.27
CA ALA A 677 22.42 27.06 3.17
C ALA A 677 22.63 28.03 4.35
N THR A 678 21.61 28.80 4.71
CA THR A 678 21.64 29.73 5.85
C THR A 678 21.86 28.98 7.18
N SER A 679 21.14 27.87 7.39
CA SER A 679 21.30 26.99 8.56
C SER A 679 22.70 26.39 8.64
N ALA A 680 23.29 26.07 7.49
CA ALA A 680 24.67 25.60 7.35
C ALA A 680 25.72 26.73 7.39
N LYS A 681 25.31 28.00 7.62
CA LYS A 681 26.16 29.20 7.62
C LYS A 681 26.95 29.40 6.31
N ARG A 682 26.34 29.03 5.18
CA ARG A 682 26.88 29.17 3.83
C ARG A 682 26.12 30.26 3.07
N ARG A 683 26.82 30.99 2.20
CA ARG A 683 26.20 31.98 1.31
C ARG A 683 25.60 31.26 0.11
N ALA A 684 24.34 31.57 -0.20
CA ALA A 684 23.66 31.16 -1.42
C ALA A 684 23.13 32.38 -2.17
N THR A 685 23.16 32.32 -3.49
CA THR A 685 22.57 33.31 -4.39
C THR A 685 21.56 32.61 -5.27
N SER A 686 20.31 33.04 -5.21
CA SER A 686 19.22 32.52 -6.02
C SER A 686 18.84 33.48 -7.15
N ARG A 687 18.50 32.92 -8.31
CA ARG A 687 17.94 33.62 -9.46
C ARG A 687 16.81 32.79 -10.03
N MET A 688 15.58 33.32 -9.99
CA MET A 688 14.42 32.72 -10.65
C MET A 688 14.01 33.54 -11.87
N SER A 689 13.72 32.83 -12.97
CA SER A 689 13.16 33.37 -14.21
C SER A 689 11.78 32.75 -14.43
N VAL A 690 10.76 33.60 -14.52
CA VAL A 690 9.35 33.18 -14.60
C VAL A 690 8.85 33.31 -16.04
N ASN A 691 8.30 32.22 -16.58
CA ASN A 691 7.52 32.29 -17.80
C ASN A 691 6.02 32.39 -17.48
N LYS A 692 5.40 33.53 -17.81
CA LYS A 692 3.99 33.79 -17.53
C LYS A 692 3.04 32.84 -18.27
N ASP A 693 3.40 32.44 -19.49
CA ASP A 693 2.57 31.54 -20.30
C ASP A 693 2.50 30.14 -19.67
N SER A 694 3.62 29.70 -19.08
CA SER A 694 3.66 28.44 -18.31
C SER A 694 2.76 28.49 -17.08
N VAL A 695 2.80 29.60 -16.32
CA VAL A 695 1.96 29.80 -15.12
C VAL A 695 0.48 29.84 -15.50
N TRP A 696 0.13 30.53 -16.58
CA TRP A 696 -1.23 30.58 -17.10
C TRP A 696 -1.74 29.19 -17.50
N SER A 697 -0.93 28.40 -18.22
CA SER A 697 -1.29 27.03 -18.59
C SER A 697 -1.58 26.15 -17.37
N VAL A 698 -0.80 26.27 -16.29
CA VAL A 698 -1.04 25.51 -15.06
C VAL A 698 -2.35 25.93 -14.39
N LEU A 699 -2.64 27.24 -14.31
CA LEU A 699 -3.90 27.73 -13.74
C LEU A 699 -5.11 27.26 -14.55
N GLN A 700 -5.03 27.23 -15.88
CA GLN A 700 -6.09 26.66 -16.74
C GLN A 700 -6.33 25.16 -16.47
N ARG A 701 -5.27 24.38 -16.25
CA ARG A 701 -5.40 22.95 -15.91
C ARG A 701 -6.08 22.76 -14.54
N LEU A 702 -5.72 23.57 -13.56
CA LEU A 702 -6.31 23.51 -12.21
C LEU A 702 -7.78 23.96 -12.23
N ASP A 703 -8.12 24.99 -13.00
CA ASP A 703 -9.50 25.45 -13.19
C ASP A 703 -10.37 24.38 -13.86
N GLY A 704 -9.85 23.72 -14.91
CA GLY A 704 -10.52 22.57 -15.53
C GLY A 704 -10.84 21.44 -14.54
N ARG A 705 -9.90 21.14 -13.64
CA ARG A 705 -10.12 20.13 -12.58
C ARG A 705 -11.16 20.57 -11.54
N LEU A 706 -11.23 21.86 -11.19
CA LEU A 706 -12.29 22.39 -10.32
C LEU A 706 -13.67 22.26 -10.98
N ALA A 707 -13.75 22.52 -12.29
CA ALA A 707 -14.98 22.41 -13.07
C ALA A 707 -15.46 20.95 -13.18
N GLU A 708 -14.55 20.01 -13.47
CA GLU A 708 -14.83 18.56 -13.47
C GLU A 708 -15.37 18.06 -12.12
N ALA A 709 -14.79 18.53 -11.01
CA ALA A 709 -15.27 18.21 -9.67
C ALA A 709 -16.64 18.87 -9.34
N GLY A 710 -17.00 19.96 -10.02
CA GLY A 710 -18.30 20.63 -9.92
C GLY A 710 -19.43 19.86 -10.63
N ALA A 711 -19.19 19.44 -11.88
CA ALA A 711 -20.17 18.74 -12.70
C ALA A 711 -20.64 17.41 -12.08
N SER A 712 -19.72 16.64 -11.49
CA SER A 712 -20.03 15.38 -10.79
C SER A 712 -20.87 15.58 -9.51
N SER A 713 -20.84 16.77 -8.89
CA SER A 713 -21.62 17.08 -7.69
C SER A 713 -23.05 17.52 -7.99
N ALA A 714 -23.29 18.19 -9.12
CA ALA A 714 -24.62 18.66 -9.55
C ALA A 714 -25.54 17.51 -10.00
N LEU A 715 -24.96 16.41 -10.51
CA LEU A 715 -25.69 15.18 -10.86
C LEU A 715 -26.16 14.37 -9.62
N GLY A 716 -25.73 14.75 -8.41
CA GLY A 716 -26.01 14.02 -7.17
C GLY A 716 -26.60 14.84 -6.01
N SER A 717 -26.91 16.13 -6.19
CA SER A 717 -27.52 16.95 -5.13
C SER A 717 -29.05 16.94 -5.20
N ASN A 718 -29.70 16.54 -4.10
CA ASN A 718 -31.11 16.84 -3.86
C ASN A 718 -31.28 18.37 -3.77
N GLY A 719 -31.98 18.95 -4.75
CA GLY A 719 -32.29 20.38 -4.75
C GLY A 719 -33.30 20.69 -3.65
N ASN A 720 -32.84 21.28 -2.54
CA ASN A 720 -33.71 22.02 -1.64
C ASN A 720 -33.43 23.50 -1.84
N SER A 721 -34.20 24.13 -2.72
CA SER A 721 -34.13 25.56 -2.98
C SER A 721 -34.87 26.32 -1.88
N ASN A 722 -34.14 26.86 -0.92
CA ASN A 722 -34.61 27.95 -0.06
C ASN A 722 -33.41 28.85 0.29
N ASP A 723 -32.96 29.62 -0.70
CA ASP A 723 -32.21 30.85 -0.45
C ASP A 723 -32.42 31.81 -1.64
N VAL A 724 -33.47 32.63 -1.55
CA VAL A 724 -33.64 33.81 -2.41
C VAL A 724 -33.58 35.03 -1.51
N GLY A 725 -32.41 35.64 -1.46
CA GLY A 725 -32.23 37.01 -0.98
C GLY A 725 -32.77 37.98 -2.02
N ALA A 726 -33.74 38.79 -1.61
CA ALA A 726 -34.39 39.81 -2.42
C ALA A 726 -33.40 40.88 -2.90
N SER A 727 -33.41 41.15 -4.21
CA SER A 727 -33.13 42.50 -4.71
C SER A 727 -34.01 42.80 -5.93
N SER A 728 -34.67 43.94 -5.84
CA SER A 728 -35.69 44.45 -6.75
C SER A 728 -35.08 45.09 -7.99
N SER A 729 -35.54 44.72 -9.19
CA SER A 729 -35.72 45.67 -10.28
C SER A 729 -36.78 45.15 -11.27
N SER A 730 -37.48 46.10 -11.88
CA SER A 730 -38.78 46.01 -12.51
C SER A 730 -38.76 45.67 -14.01
N ASN A 731 -39.49 44.60 -14.38
CA ASN A 731 -40.43 44.48 -15.53
C ASN A 731 -39.93 44.55 -17.00
N PRO A 732 -40.69 43.98 -17.98
CA PRO A 732 -40.28 42.76 -18.69
C PRO A 732 -40.37 42.83 -20.24
N SER A 733 -39.84 41.82 -20.94
CA SER A 733 -40.42 41.34 -22.20
C SER A 733 -39.84 39.98 -22.63
N GLU A 734 -40.70 38.97 -22.58
CA GLU A 734 -40.86 37.83 -23.51
C GLU A 734 -39.61 37.08 -24.04
N ARG A 735 -39.44 35.84 -23.55
CA ARG A 735 -39.25 34.65 -24.38
C ARG A 735 -39.53 33.39 -23.57
N GLU A 736 -40.50 32.61 -24.04
CA GLU A 736 -40.88 31.30 -23.52
C GLU A 736 -39.78 30.28 -23.83
N GLU A 737 -39.16 29.70 -22.79
CA GLU A 737 -38.56 28.37 -22.84
C GLU A 737 -39.02 27.63 -21.57
N GLY A 738 -39.86 26.60 -21.76
CA GLY A 738 -40.41 25.79 -20.69
C GLY A 738 -39.33 24.99 -19.97
N GLY A 739 -39.09 25.31 -18.69
CA GLY A 739 -38.14 24.61 -17.84
C GLY A 739 -38.72 23.31 -17.25
N PHE A 740 -37.81 22.39 -16.92
CA PHE A 740 -38.04 21.07 -16.33
C PHE A 740 -38.92 21.05 -15.06
N SER A 741 -39.17 22.22 -14.45
CA SER A 741 -40.00 22.42 -13.27
C SER A 741 -41.50 22.20 -13.50
N ASP A 742 -42.02 22.44 -14.71
CA ASP A 742 -43.46 22.35 -14.98
C ASP A 742 -43.98 20.91 -15.15
N LEU A 743 -43.08 19.93 -15.30
CA LEU A 743 -43.43 18.49 -15.44
C LEU A 743 -43.54 17.74 -14.10
N LEU A 744 -43.23 18.39 -12.97
CA LEU A 744 -43.13 17.75 -11.64
C LEU A 744 -44.38 17.93 -10.75
N VAL A 745 -45.45 18.55 -11.27
CA VAL A 745 -46.63 18.93 -10.47
C VAL A 745 -47.51 17.73 -10.09
N ASP A 746 -47.44 16.62 -10.83
CA ASP A 746 -48.32 15.44 -10.62
C ASP A 746 -47.68 14.26 -9.85
N PHE A 747 -46.45 14.40 -9.31
CA PHE A 747 -45.78 13.32 -8.55
C PHE A 747 -45.93 13.45 -7.02
N PRO A 748 -46.10 12.35 -6.28
CA PRO A 748 -46.13 12.34 -4.80
C PRO A 748 -44.83 12.89 -4.19
N GLU A 749 -44.92 13.56 -3.03
CA GLU A 749 -43.77 14.20 -2.36
C GLU A 749 -42.59 13.24 -2.09
N ASP A 750 -42.87 11.96 -1.87
CA ASP A 750 -41.87 10.93 -1.57
C ASP A 750 -40.87 10.73 -2.74
N VAL A 751 -41.30 10.96 -4.00
CA VAL A 751 -40.47 10.82 -5.22
C VAL A 751 -39.61 12.06 -5.46
N ARG A 752 -40.00 13.23 -4.94
CA ARG A 752 -39.22 14.49 -5.08
C ARG A 752 -37.92 14.48 -4.27
N SER A 753 -37.71 13.47 -3.43
CA SER A 753 -36.52 13.30 -2.58
C SER A 753 -35.39 12.48 -3.23
N GLY A 754 -35.59 11.92 -4.42
CA GLY A 754 -34.56 11.19 -5.18
C GLY A 754 -33.82 12.09 -6.17
N GLY A 755 -32.54 11.79 -6.44
CA GLY A 755 -31.75 12.52 -7.44
C GLY A 755 -32.29 12.33 -8.87
N ALA A 756 -32.00 13.26 -9.79
CA ALA A 756 -32.55 13.27 -11.15
C ALA A 756 -32.42 11.94 -11.93
N GLY A 757 -31.34 11.18 -11.71
CA GLY A 757 -31.14 9.85 -12.33
C GLY A 757 -32.03 8.74 -11.76
N GLU A 758 -32.42 8.85 -10.49
CA GLU A 758 -33.28 7.88 -9.80
C GLU A 758 -34.75 8.08 -10.21
N ILE A 759 -35.15 9.35 -10.34
CA ILE A 759 -36.45 9.75 -10.91
C ILE A 759 -36.58 9.25 -12.36
N LEU A 760 -35.54 9.39 -13.18
CA LEU A 760 -35.53 8.92 -14.58
C LEU A 760 -35.62 7.39 -14.68
N ARG A 761 -34.95 6.66 -13.77
CA ARG A 761 -34.94 5.19 -13.75
C ARG A 761 -36.28 4.62 -13.31
N GLU A 762 -36.92 5.22 -12.30
CA GLU A 762 -38.29 4.89 -11.89
C GLU A 762 -39.31 5.18 -13.01
N ALA A 763 -39.16 6.31 -13.72
CA ALA A 763 -40.03 6.66 -14.85
C ALA A 763 -39.91 5.65 -16.01
N LEU A 764 -38.68 5.24 -16.36
CA LEU A 764 -38.41 4.24 -17.40
C LEU A 764 -38.88 2.83 -17.05
N LEU A 765 -38.95 2.49 -15.75
CA LEU A 765 -39.45 1.19 -15.27
C LEU A 765 -40.99 1.11 -15.29
N ARG A 766 -41.68 2.25 -15.22
CA ARG A 766 -43.14 2.31 -15.16
C ARG A 766 -43.82 2.43 -16.52
N ASP A 767 -43.17 3.08 -17.51
CA ASP A 767 -43.74 3.23 -18.85
C ASP A 767 -42.65 3.25 -19.93
N ALA A 768 -42.56 2.17 -20.72
CA ALA A 768 -41.49 1.98 -21.70
C ALA A 768 -41.60 2.92 -22.92
N ASP A 769 -42.79 3.47 -23.19
CA ASP A 769 -43.06 4.34 -24.34
C ASP A 769 -42.71 5.83 -24.08
N ALA A 770 -42.41 6.19 -22.83
CA ALA A 770 -42.04 7.55 -22.40
C ALA A 770 -40.67 8.02 -22.95
N VAL A 771 -39.87 7.12 -23.52
CA VAL A 771 -38.55 7.40 -24.12
C VAL A 771 -38.63 8.42 -25.27
N SER A 772 -39.77 8.52 -25.94
CA SER A 772 -39.99 9.41 -27.08
C SER A 772 -40.05 10.91 -26.73
N PHE A 773 -40.23 11.26 -25.45
CA PHE A 773 -40.33 12.64 -24.96
C PHE A 773 -39.09 13.15 -24.22
N ILE A 774 -38.05 12.31 -24.06
CA ILE A 774 -36.82 12.65 -23.34
C ILE A 774 -35.79 13.21 -24.32
N SER A 775 -35.24 14.40 -24.03
CA SER A 775 -34.23 15.01 -24.92
C SER A 775 -32.99 14.12 -25.03
N PRO A 776 -32.31 14.08 -26.20
CA PRO A 776 -31.12 13.27 -26.40
C PRO A 776 -29.98 13.59 -25.42
N GLU A 777 -29.95 14.80 -24.86
CA GLU A 777 -28.95 15.24 -23.86
C GLU A 777 -29.22 14.65 -22.47
N VAL A 778 -30.49 14.61 -22.06
CA VAL A 778 -30.92 13.97 -20.80
C VAL A 778 -30.69 12.45 -20.88
N LEU A 779 -30.92 11.83 -22.04
CA LEU A 779 -30.62 10.41 -22.24
C LEU A 779 -29.10 10.13 -22.24
N ARG A 780 -28.28 11.07 -22.72
CA ARG A 780 -26.81 10.98 -22.67
C ARG A 780 -26.29 11.10 -21.23
N ALA A 781 -26.83 12.04 -20.46
CA ALA A 781 -26.55 12.21 -19.03
C ALA A 781 -27.00 11.00 -18.21
N ALA A 782 -28.16 10.40 -18.53
CA ALA A 782 -28.66 9.19 -17.87
C ALA A 782 -27.79 7.95 -18.19
N LYS A 783 -27.36 7.77 -19.44
CA LYS A 783 -26.41 6.69 -19.82
C LYS A 783 -25.04 6.86 -19.17
N GLN A 784 -24.57 8.10 -19.01
CA GLN A 784 -23.38 8.40 -18.20
C GLN A 784 -23.65 8.12 -16.71
N SER A 785 -24.86 8.39 -16.21
CA SER A 785 -25.24 8.11 -14.82
C SER A 785 -25.35 6.62 -14.48
N ASP A 786 -25.68 5.73 -15.42
CA ASP A 786 -25.64 4.27 -15.19
C ASP A 786 -24.20 3.73 -15.16
N GLY A 787 -23.26 4.38 -15.87
CA GLY A 787 -21.82 4.18 -15.70
C GLY A 787 -21.30 4.70 -14.36
N VAL A 788 -21.80 5.87 -13.92
CA VAL A 788 -21.45 6.53 -12.65
C VAL A 788 -22.17 5.91 -11.43
N SER A 789 -23.32 5.24 -11.63
CA SER A 789 -24.07 4.53 -10.59
C SER A 789 -23.33 3.26 -10.13
N LYS A 790 -22.54 2.64 -11.02
CA LYS A 790 -21.60 1.57 -10.66
C LYS A 790 -20.32 2.12 -10.02
N ASP A 791 -20.04 3.41 -10.22
CA ASP A 791 -18.90 4.14 -9.66
C ASP A 791 -19.23 4.84 -8.32
N ARG A 792 -20.44 4.63 -7.76
CA ARG A 792 -20.87 5.16 -6.45
C ARG A 792 -19.99 4.69 -5.28
N THR A 793 -19.16 3.67 -5.48
CA THR A 793 -18.16 3.18 -4.50
C THR A 793 -16.82 3.94 -4.56
N ARG A 794 -16.64 4.89 -5.49
CA ARG A 794 -15.47 5.80 -5.50
C ARG A 794 -15.80 7.11 -4.77
N PRO A 795 -15.32 7.34 -3.53
CA PRO A 795 -15.60 8.55 -2.77
C PRO A 795 -14.73 9.76 -3.18
N VAL A 796 -13.87 9.62 -4.20
CA VAL A 796 -12.68 10.47 -4.38
C VAL A 796 -12.96 11.92 -4.81
N TRP A 797 -14.15 12.25 -5.33
CA TRP A 797 -14.31 13.49 -6.12
C TRP A 797 -14.92 14.70 -5.41
N GLN A 798 -15.40 14.58 -4.16
CA GLN A 798 -15.68 15.77 -3.35
C GLN A 798 -14.45 16.25 -2.56
N SER A 799 -13.52 15.34 -2.22
CA SER A 799 -12.35 15.56 -1.34
C SER A 799 -11.09 16.06 -2.06
N GLY A 800 -11.21 17.11 -2.88
CA GLY A 800 -10.06 17.63 -3.64
C GLY A 800 -10.17 19.08 -4.09
N LYS A 801 -11.36 19.69 -3.98
CA LYS A 801 -11.57 21.10 -4.37
C LYS A 801 -10.74 22.05 -3.52
N GLU A 802 -10.63 21.78 -2.22
CA GLU A 802 -9.85 22.62 -1.31
C GLU A 802 -8.35 22.55 -1.62
N ILE A 803 -7.81 21.36 -1.88
CA ILE A 803 -6.41 21.19 -2.28
C ILE A 803 -6.11 21.95 -3.58
N VAL A 804 -7.00 21.86 -4.58
CA VAL A 804 -6.82 22.57 -5.84
C VAL A 804 -6.92 24.09 -5.65
N ARG A 805 -7.89 24.58 -4.87
CA ARG A 805 -8.03 26.02 -4.54
C ARG A 805 -6.80 26.55 -3.81
N ARG A 806 -6.32 25.84 -2.79
CA ARG A 806 -5.10 26.18 -2.06
C ARG A 806 -3.91 26.21 -2.99
N LYS A 807 -3.75 25.21 -3.85
CA LYS A 807 -2.66 25.18 -4.84
C LYS A 807 -2.72 26.39 -5.78
N MET A 808 -3.89 26.76 -6.29
CA MET A 808 -4.06 27.98 -7.09
C MET A 808 -3.67 29.23 -6.31
N ALA A 809 -4.13 29.36 -5.06
CA ALA A 809 -3.77 30.48 -4.20
C ALA A 809 -2.25 30.56 -3.98
N SER A 810 -1.60 29.45 -3.67
CA SER A 810 -0.15 29.38 -3.46
C SER A 810 0.66 29.73 -4.71
N ILE A 811 0.21 29.33 -5.91
CA ILE A 811 0.82 29.75 -7.17
C ILE A 811 0.72 31.28 -7.34
N LEU A 812 -0.43 31.86 -7.05
CA LEU A 812 -0.64 33.31 -7.16
C LEU A 812 0.17 34.09 -6.11
N GLU A 813 0.33 33.56 -4.90
CA GLU A 813 1.20 34.14 -3.86
C GLU A 813 2.67 34.11 -4.29
N SER A 814 3.17 32.95 -4.74
CA SER A 814 4.54 32.80 -5.26
C SER A 814 4.81 33.71 -6.46
N LEU A 815 3.81 33.92 -7.33
CA LEU A 815 3.93 34.87 -8.44
C LEU A 815 4.03 36.32 -7.94
N ALA A 816 3.30 36.68 -6.89
CA ALA A 816 3.27 38.03 -6.35
C ALA A 816 4.54 38.41 -5.57
N THR A 817 5.30 37.45 -5.06
CA THR A 817 6.58 37.71 -4.37
C THR A 817 7.74 37.97 -5.33
N GLN A 818 7.59 37.68 -6.62
CA GLN A 818 8.66 37.85 -7.61
C GLN A 818 8.95 39.32 -7.96
N LYS A 819 10.25 39.63 -8.06
CA LYS A 819 10.75 40.98 -8.37
C LYS A 819 10.28 41.41 -9.76
N GLY A 820 9.64 42.58 -9.84
CA GLY A 820 9.19 43.18 -11.11
C GLY A 820 7.69 43.07 -11.40
N LEU A 821 6.91 42.31 -10.62
CA LEU A 821 5.46 42.13 -10.81
C LEU A 821 4.58 42.94 -9.84
N GLY A 822 5.22 43.75 -8.99
CA GLY A 822 4.58 44.54 -7.93
C GLY A 822 4.07 43.62 -6.82
N GLY A 823 4.56 43.78 -5.59
CA GLY A 823 4.15 42.90 -4.47
C GLY A 823 2.64 42.91 -4.19
N LEU A 824 2.20 42.11 -3.21
CA LEU A 824 0.82 42.02 -2.68
C LEU A 824 0.29 43.32 -2.02
N ARG A 825 0.72 44.51 -2.46
CA ARG A 825 0.34 45.80 -1.88
C ARG A 825 -1.05 46.31 -2.29
N GLY A 826 -1.78 45.60 -3.15
CA GLY A 826 -3.14 45.97 -3.58
C GLY A 826 -4.23 45.17 -2.87
N SER A 827 -5.19 45.86 -2.23
CA SER A 827 -6.35 45.23 -1.55
C SER A 827 -7.10 44.22 -2.44
N ARG A 828 -7.28 44.54 -3.73
CA ARG A 828 -7.94 43.66 -4.71
C ARG A 828 -7.26 42.31 -4.92
N ARG A 829 -5.93 42.23 -4.85
CA ARG A 829 -5.20 40.96 -5.01
C ARG A 829 -5.41 40.05 -3.81
N ARG A 830 -5.48 40.63 -2.61
CA ARG A 830 -5.78 39.91 -1.36
C ARG A 830 -7.23 39.44 -1.32
N GLU A 831 -8.17 40.30 -1.71
CA GLU A 831 -9.59 39.96 -1.84
C GLU A 831 -9.84 38.85 -2.86
N SER A 832 -9.13 38.86 -4.00
CA SER A 832 -9.26 37.80 -5.02
C SER A 832 -8.66 36.47 -4.55
N LEU A 833 -7.56 36.51 -3.79
CA LEU A 833 -6.98 35.31 -3.17
C LEU A 833 -7.92 34.72 -2.11
N GLU A 834 -8.53 35.58 -1.30
CA GLU A 834 -9.55 35.20 -0.33
C GLU A 834 -10.81 34.64 -1.03
N ALA A 835 -11.20 35.19 -2.18
CA ALA A 835 -12.31 34.66 -2.98
C ALA A 835 -12.02 33.23 -3.49
N VAL A 836 -10.82 32.98 -4.01
CA VAL A 836 -10.37 31.64 -4.44
C VAL A 836 -10.38 30.65 -3.28
N LEU A 837 -9.85 31.04 -2.10
CA LEU A 837 -9.82 30.19 -0.91
C LEU A 837 -11.21 29.94 -0.31
N THR A 838 -12.10 30.93 -0.34
CA THR A 838 -13.47 30.80 0.21
C THR A 838 -14.46 30.17 -0.77
N GLY A 839 -14.01 29.78 -1.97
CA GLY A 839 -14.86 29.18 -2.99
C GLY A 839 -15.92 30.13 -3.56
N ARG A 840 -15.77 31.45 -3.38
CA ARG A 840 -16.61 32.44 -4.06
C ARG A 840 -16.27 32.43 -5.55
N GLU A 841 -17.27 32.60 -6.42
CA GLU A 841 -17.05 32.64 -7.87
C GLU A 841 -16.01 33.72 -8.21
N CYS A 842 -14.82 33.27 -8.63
CA CYS A 842 -13.78 34.12 -9.18
C CYS A 842 -13.47 33.56 -10.56
N ARG A 843 -13.76 34.33 -11.62
CA ARG A 843 -13.49 33.87 -12.99
C ARG A 843 -11.99 33.85 -13.22
N LEU A 844 -11.50 32.81 -13.89
CA LEU A 844 -10.09 32.69 -14.25
C LEU A 844 -9.58 33.91 -15.06
N GLU A 845 -10.46 34.52 -15.86
CA GLU A 845 -10.21 35.74 -16.63
C GLU A 845 -9.89 36.96 -15.74
N ASP A 846 -10.57 37.09 -14.60
CA ASP A 846 -10.34 38.16 -13.64
C ASP A 846 -8.95 38.01 -13.01
N LEU A 847 -8.57 36.79 -12.65
CA LEU A 847 -7.22 36.47 -12.18
C LEU A 847 -6.16 36.75 -13.25
N ALA A 848 -6.43 36.40 -14.51
CA ALA A 848 -5.54 36.67 -15.64
C ALA A 848 -5.22 38.16 -15.78
N SER A 849 -6.25 39.00 -15.66
CA SER A 849 -6.13 40.46 -15.77
C SER A 849 -5.36 41.06 -14.58
N LEU A 850 -5.62 40.59 -13.36
CA LEU A 850 -5.01 41.09 -12.12
C LEU A 850 -3.51 40.79 -12.04
N PHE A 851 -3.09 39.65 -12.58
CA PHE A 851 -1.70 39.19 -12.58
C PHE A 851 -0.98 39.42 -13.91
N LYS A 852 -1.65 40.02 -14.92
CA LYS A 852 -1.12 40.29 -16.26
C LYS A 852 -0.56 39.01 -16.90
N LEU A 853 -1.38 37.96 -16.88
CA LEU A 853 -1.09 36.61 -17.39
C LEU A 853 -1.66 36.35 -18.80
N GLN A 854 -2.40 37.29 -19.39
CA GLN A 854 -2.92 37.12 -20.75
C GLN A 854 -1.79 37.06 -21.79
N ALA A 855 -1.97 36.14 -22.74
CA ALA A 855 -1.16 36.02 -23.94
C ALA A 855 -1.25 37.29 -24.80
N SER A 856 -0.14 37.66 -25.41
CA SER A 856 -0.11 38.52 -26.60
C SER A 856 -0.61 37.77 -27.83
#